data_AF-A0A832A0X0-F1
#
_entry.id   AF-A0A832A0X0-F1
#
_cell.length_a   1.000
_cell.length_b   1.000
_cell.length_c   1.000
_cell.angle_alpha   90.00
_cell.angle_beta   90.00
_cell.angle_gamma   90.00
#
_symmetry.space_group_name_H-M   'P 1'
#
loop_
_entity.id
_entity.type
_entity.pdbx_description
1 polymer ?
#
loop_
_entity_poly.entity_id
_entity_poly.type
_entity_poly.pdbx_seq_one_letter_code
_entity_poly.pdbx_strand_id
1 'polypeptide(L)'
;MADWVGSCDRVLEVDLSRRTTRVFPVSTEDRRRYLGGKGLALRFFAERIDPGLDPLGPDNVMAVFAGVVVASGAPCSARFSAVTKSPLTGLTASSSCGGPFGIALKTAGYEGIILTGRCAEPTLLEIDETGVRFLDAAYLWGRDTQETQEALKLGTKDGALVIGPAGENLVLFANIASGHRFLGRGGFGAVLGSKKLKAIVARSGTARYVPADPQGFEKTCRRATAYIHRNPFTGNLYRNAGTASHVDLCNAGGILPIRNFQDGCDPHAPQISGWTMRERFGAKPSTCRPCTILCGHKGTFSDQKIRQLPEYETVGLLGTNLGLFDAELVAVWNEQCGRLGLDTISCGGVLAYVMEASEKGLIPSPLRFGSPQGVSEAIEAIAFRQGLGDDMAQGVRRLSEKYGGTSFAMHVKGLELPAYDPRGSWGQGLAYAVANRGGCHLSATLFPLEVFLGFLKPRTPKAKAHFVRFFESLYAGINSLPTCLFTTYAYLLEAPIARWTPKPILAWTMQNLPAVAVRLMDLRVFTRLFETMYGVSLSPAEFLRAGDRIVVLERLLNVMEGVSRKEDTLPERILTEARPCDAADSGSKRTLWRRLARLGCPEPAPSAAPPPLLALDPMLDAYYALRGYTRNGIPMKKTLRRLKVSMPTHGGFAAVPDRAVLNPLVIRVFFMLLGRALQSASRMDDVFRRELASWPEGFTVLFKVLPFGPRMALRVDGRKRLRYLGDTLSEREADLTIGFKNMETAARMLTARLSTVDGFAQNRLSVVGDLAAAMQLTRLLDRIQSLLYPEWIAKRVVKRVSPMPMAEKLWKRAWLYLLGIPLGV
;
A
#
# COMPACT_ATOMS: atom_id res chain seq x y z
N MET A 1 20.12 -18.18 29.15
CA MET A 1 19.64 -18.83 27.91
C MET A 1 20.79 -18.94 26.93
N ALA A 2 20.82 -20.00 26.12
CA ALA A 2 21.82 -20.17 25.06
C ALA A 2 21.65 -19.10 23.96
N ASP A 3 22.75 -18.73 23.30
CA ASP A 3 22.72 -17.85 22.14
C ASP A 3 21.98 -18.53 20.97
N TRP A 4 21.21 -17.76 20.18
CA TRP A 4 20.52 -18.25 18.99
C TRP A 4 21.45 -18.19 17.78
N VAL A 5 21.66 -19.33 17.11
CA VAL A 5 22.40 -19.36 15.84
C VAL A 5 21.45 -19.06 14.69
N GLY A 6 21.66 -17.93 14.02
CA GLY A 6 20.91 -17.46 12.87
C GLY A 6 19.52 -16.88 13.18
N SER A 7 18.62 -17.67 13.74
CA SER A 7 17.25 -17.28 14.09
C SER A 7 16.73 -18.12 15.26
N CYS A 8 15.77 -17.59 16.02
CA CYS A 8 15.01 -18.41 16.97
C CYS A 8 13.84 -19.14 16.29
N ASP A 9 13.48 -18.76 15.06
CA ASP A 9 12.35 -19.27 14.28
C ASP A 9 10.99 -19.26 15.03
N ARG A 10 10.84 -18.56 16.16
CA ARG A 10 9.58 -18.52 16.95
C ARG A 10 8.70 -17.35 16.53
N VAL A 11 7.43 -17.62 16.24
CA VAL A 11 6.39 -16.61 15.98
C VAL A 11 5.36 -16.65 17.10
N LEU A 12 5.03 -15.48 17.63
CA LEU A 12 4.00 -15.30 18.65
C LEU A 12 2.67 -14.89 17.99
N GLU A 13 1.61 -15.64 18.26
CA GLU A 13 0.24 -15.30 17.88
C GLU A 13 -0.57 -14.97 19.12
N VAL A 14 -1.27 -13.84 19.10
CA VAL A 14 -2.05 -13.32 20.23
C VAL A 14 -3.47 -13.06 19.77
N ASP A 15 -4.42 -13.77 20.36
CA ASP A 15 -5.85 -13.50 20.24
C ASP A 15 -6.25 -12.53 21.35
N LEU A 16 -6.54 -11.29 20.95
CA LEU A 16 -6.88 -10.19 21.86
C LEU A 16 -8.26 -10.34 22.49
N SER A 17 -9.18 -11.03 21.81
CA SER A 17 -10.54 -11.23 22.30
C SER A 17 -10.56 -12.31 23.38
N ARG A 18 -9.85 -13.41 23.15
CA ARG A 18 -9.77 -14.55 24.08
C ARG A 18 -8.65 -14.40 25.12
N ARG A 19 -7.77 -13.41 24.93
CA ARG A 19 -6.53 -13.22 25.72
C ARG A 19 -5.65 -14.47 25.75
N THR A 20 -5.59 -15.21 24.64
CA THR A 20 -4.79 -16.43 24.50
C THR A 20 -3.59 -16.21 23.60
N THR A 21 -2.50 -16.92 23.88
CA THR A 21 -1.26 -16.86 23.10
C THR A 21 -0.90 -18.23 22.56
N ARG A 22 -0.26 -18.26 21.39
CA ARG A 22 0.30 -19.46 20.78
C ARG A 22 1.66 -19.12 20.20
N VAL A 23 2.61 -20.02 20.38
CA VAL A 23 3.92 -19.93 19.73
C VAL A 23 4.06 -21.05 18.73
N PHE A 24 4.53 -20.73 17.52
CA PHE A 24 4.77 -21.73 16.48
C PHE A 24 6.07 -21.42 15.70
N PRO A 25 6.74 -22.44 15.13
CA PRO A 25 7.99 -22.23 14.42
C PRO A 25 7.78 -21.75 12.97
N VAL A 26 8.75 -21.01 12.44
CA VAL A 26 8.88 -20.71 11.00
C VAL A 26 9.51 -21.93 10.31
N SER A 27 8.86 -22.45 9.28
CA SER A 27 9.43 -23.55 8.49
C SER A 27 10.62 -23.08 7.65
N THR A 28 11.59 -23.97 7.41
CA THR A 28 12.72 -23.68 6.49
C THR A 28 12.23 -23.35 5.07
N GLU A 29 11.11 -23.94 4.65
CA GLU A 29 10.47 -23.65 3.36
C GLU A 29 9.94 -22.21 3.29
N ASP A 30 9.21 -21.76 4.30
CA ASP A 30 8.72 -20.38 4.38
C ASP A 30 9.89 -19.40 4.47
N ARG A 31 10.93 -19.74 5.23
CA ARG A 31 12.15 -18.94 5.32
C ARG A 31 12.84 -18.78 3.96
N ARG A 32 12.99 -19.85 3.18
CA ARG A 32 13.58 -19.77 1.83
C ARG A 32 12.69 -19.01 0.83
N ARG A 33 11.37 -19.10 0.97
CA ARG A 33 10.41 -18.50 0.01
C ARG A 33 10.06 -17.05 0.32
N TYR A 34 10.06 -16.66 1.58
CA TYR A 34 9.56 -15.37 2.07
C TYR A 34 10.58 -14.62 2.93
N LEU A 35 11.75 -15.21 3.20
CA LEU A 35 12.89 -14.62 3.92
C LEU A 35 12.57 -14.28 5.38
N GLY A 36 11.90 -13.18 5.65
CA GLY A 36 11.65 -12.63 6.98
C GLY A 36 10.79 -11.39 6.87
N GLY A 37 10.75 -10.54 7.92
CA GLY A 37 10.16 -9.20 7.86
C GLY A 37 8.83 -9.14 7.11
N LYS A 38 8.75 -8.27 6.09
CA LYS A 38 7.55 -8.10 5.25
C LYS A 38 7.07 -9.42 4.64
N GLY A 39 7.96 -10.26 4.12
CA GLY A 39 7.59 -11.49 3.44
C GLY A 39 6.92 -12.50 4.36
N LEU A 40 7.47 -12.75 5.55
CA LEU A 40 6.84 -13.64 6.53
C LEU A 40 5.56 -13.02 7.11
N ALA A 41 5.56 -11.71 7.40
CA ALA A 41 4.35 -11.01 7.84
C ALA A 41 3.21 -11.20 6.84
N LEU A 42 3.47 -10.99 5.54
CA LEU A 42 2.48 -11.19 4.48
C LEU A 42 2.05 -12.64 4.34
N ARG A 43 2.99 -13.58 4.39
CA ARG A 43 2.76 -15.02 4.25
C ARG A 43 1.82 -15.55 5.34
N PHE A 44 2.00 -15.13 6.59
CA PHE A 44 1.12 -15.55 7.69
C PHE A 44 -0.16 -14.74 7.76
N PHE A 45 -0.14 -13.46 7.35
CA PHE A 45 -1.33 -12.64 7.17
C PHE A 45 -2.28 -13.25 6.15
N ALA A 46 -1.76 -13.65 4.97
CA ALA A 46 -2.57 -14.19 3.87
C ALA A 46 -3.37 -15.45 4.25
N GLU A 47 -2.88 -16.29 5.17
CA GLU A 47 -3.60 -17.49 5.63
C GLU A 47 -4.78 -17.19 6.58
N ARG A 48 -4.86 -15.96 7.08
CA ARG A 48 -5.76 -15.57 8.17
C ARG A 48 -6.79 -14.52 7.76
N ILE A 49 -6.77 -14.10 6.49
CA ILE A 49 -7.67 -13.07 6.01
C ILE A 49 -8.64 -13.58 4.95
N ASP A 50 -9.90 -13.22 5.14
CA ASP A 50 -10.94 -13.36 4.14
C ASP A 50 -11.04 -12.08 3.29
N PRO A 51 -11.19 -12.21 1.96
CA PRO A 51 -11.59 -11.10 1.13
C PRO A 51 -12.88 -10.47 1.65
N GLY A 52 -12.89 -9.15 1.73
CA GLY A 52 -14.06 -8.43 2.21
C GLY A 52 -14.07 -8.05 3.68
N LEU A 53 -13.17 -8.60 4.51
CA LEU A 53 -13.18 -8.27 5.94
C LEU A 53 -13.14 -6.74 6.20
N ASP A 54 -13.81 -6.29 7.25
CA ASP A 54 -13.77 -4.90 7.70
C ASP A 54 -12.35 -4.58 8.22
N PRO A 55 -11.63 -3.60 7.64
CA PRO A 55 -10.30 -3.21 8.11
C PRO A 55 -10.23 -2.73 9.57
N LEU A 56 -11.34 -2.26 10.15
CA LEU A 56 -11.40 -1.85 11.56
C LEU A 56 -12.09 -2.91 12.44
N GLY A 57 -12.46 -4.05 11.86
CA GLY A 57 -13.11 -5.16 12.55
C GLY A 57 -12.13 -6.01 13.37
N PRO A 58 -12.66 -6.85 14.29
CA PRO A 58 -11.85 -7.78 15.07
C PRO A 58 -11.13 -8.83 14.19
N ASP A 59 -11.70 -9.17 13.04
CA ASP A 59 -11.17 -10.17 12.10
C ASP A 59 -9.98 -9.66 11.28
N ASN A 60 -9.73 -8.34 11.23
CA ASN A 60 -8.52 -7.83 10.59
C ASN A 60 -7.28 -8.28 11.39
N VAL A 61 -6.25 -8.71 10.67
CA VAL A 61 -5.01 -9.20 11.25
C VAL A 61 -3.93 -8.14 11.13
N MET A 62 -3.12 -7.99 12.18
CA MET A 62 -1.88 -7.24 12.09
C MET A 62 -0.70 -8.15 12.41
N ALA A 63 0.19 -8.32 11.44
CA ALA A 63 1.41 -9.11 11.57
C ALA A 63 2.62 -8.17 11.57
N VAL A 64 3.45 -8.21 12.62
CA VAL A 64 4.66 -7.40 12.77
C VAL A 64 5.85 -8.33 12.89
N PHE A 65 6.79 -8.24 11.95
CA PHE A 65 7.94 -9.13 11.88
C PHE A 65 9.24 -8.34 11.80
N ALA A 66 10.17 -8.71 12.68
CA ALA A 66 11.58 -8.42 12.48
C ALA A 66 12.11 -9.30 11.34
N GLY A 67 13.35 -9.08 10.91
CA GLY A 67 13.98 -9.94 9.93
C GLY A 67 15.24 -10.57 10.43
N VAL A 68 15.79 -11.38 9.53
CA VAL A 68 16.79 -12.35 9.92
C VAL A 68 18.08 -11.69 10.41
N VAL A 69 18.46 -10.53 9.87
CA VAL A 69 19.69 -9.80 10.24
C VAL A 69 19.47 -8.70 11.29
N VAL A 70 18.28 -8.61 11.87
CA VAL A 70 18.02 -7.71 13.00
C VAL A 70 18.75 -8.25 14.24
N ALA A 71 19.25 -7.37 15.10
CA ALA A 71 20.00 -7.72 16.32
C ALA A 71 21.34 -8.47 16.11
N SER A 72 21.85 -8.60 14.88
CA SER A 72 23.12 -9.30 14.58
C SER A 72 24.33 -8.37 14.34
N GLY A 73 24.13 -7.05 14.37
CA GLY A 73 25.19 -6.06 14.12
C GLY A 73 25.42 -5.70 12.65
N ALA A 74 24.65 -6.26 11.72
CA ALA A 74 24.68 -5.82 10.32
C ALA A 74 24.40 -4.32 10.18
N PRO A 75 25.10 -3.60 9.28
CA PRO A 75 24.89 -2.16 9.12
C PRO A 75 23.46 -1.89 8.65
N CYS A 76 22.79 -0.94 9.30
CA CYS A 76 21.43 -0.50 8.95
C CYS A 76 20.35 -1.59 9.03
N SER A 77 20.49 -2.58 9.93
CA SER A 77 19.54 -3.70 10.12
C SER A 77 18.53 -3.51 11.26
N ALA A 78 18.22 -2.27 11.63
CA ALA A 78 17.33 -1.94 12.74
C ALA A 78 15.85 -1.82 12.33
N ARG A 79 15.43 -2.57 11.30
CA ARG A 79 14.10 -2.42 10.70
C ARG A 79 13.20 -3.58 11.07
N PHE A 80 11.90 -3.33 11.06
CA PHE A 80 10.86 -4.34 11.09
C PHE A 80 9.72 -3.89 10.18
N SER A 81 8.88 -4.84 9.76
CA SER A 81 7.75 -4.55 8.88
C SER A 81 6.45 -5.04 9.48
N ALA A 82 5.38 -4.27 9.28
CA ALA A 82 4.02 -4.66 9.61
C ALA A 82 3.19 -4.84 8.33
N VAL A 83 2.26 -5.79 8.35
CA VAL A 83 1.26 -6.04 7.30
C VAL A 83 -0.12 -6.11 7.94
N THR A 84 -1.10 -5.45 7.31
CA THR A 84 -2.52 -5.49 7.69
C THR A 84 -3.40 -5.12 6.49
N LYS A 85 -4.73 -5.27 6.61
CA LYS A 85 -5.67 -4.61 5.69
C LYS A 85 -5.84 -3.14 6.11
N SER A 86 -5.56 -2.23 5.20
CA SER A 86 -5.59 -0.79 5.44
C SER A 86 -7.02 -0.27 5.55
N PRO A 87 -7.37 0.51 6.59
CA PRO A 87 -8.67 1.18 6.66
C PRO A 87 -8.78 2.36 5.67
N LEU A 88 -7.66 2.98 5.29
CA LEU A 88 -7.63 4.05 4.29
C LEU A 88 -7.99 3.52 2.89
N THR A 89 -7.26 2.51 2.42
CA THR A 89 -7.37 2.03 1.03
C THR A 89 -8.32 0.85 0.86
N GLY A 90 -8.62 0.12 1.94
CA GLY A 90 -9.33 -1.15 1.89
C GLY A 90 -8.48 -2.32 1.36
N LEU A 91 -7.18 -2.10 1.11
CA LEU A 91 -6.27 -3.06 0.49
C LEU A 91 -5.22 -3.58 1.47
N THR A 92 -4.48 -4.60 1.06
CA THR A 92 -3.30 -5.05 1.82
C THR A 92 -2.25 -3.95 1.82
N ALA A 93 -1.81 -3.55 3.02
CA ALA A 93 -0.77 -2.56 3.19
C ALA A 93 0.39 -3.16 4.01
N SER A 94 1.60 -2.82 3.59
CA SER A 94 2.82 -3.06 4.37
C SER A 94 3.44 -1.73 4.78
N SER A 95 3.95 -1.63 6.00
CA SER A 95 4.70 -0.48 6.50
C SER A 95 6.00 -0.94 7.14
N SER A 96 7.08 -0.17 6.97
CA SER A 96 8.42 -0.50 7.46
C SER A 96 8.87 0.59 8.42
N CYS A 97 9.29 0.20 9.60
CA CYS A 97 9.68 1.11 10.67
C CYS A 97 11.11 0.81 11.12
N GLY A 98 11.82 1.88 11.52
CA GLY A 98 13.03 1.74 12.33
C GLY A 98 12.69 1.73 13.81
N GLY A 99 13.65 2.09 14.66
CA GLY A 99 13.39 2.24 16.09
C GLY A 99 13.64 0.96 16.89
N PRO A 100 13.38 1.00 18.20
CA PRO A 100 13.84 -0.02 19.14
C PRO A 100 13.03 -1.31 19.11
N PHE A 101 11.74 -1.26 18.76
CA PHE A 101 10.82 -2.39 18.93
C PHE A 101 11.25 -3.68 18.23
N GLY A 102 11.69 -3.60 16.97
CA GLY A 102 12.08 -4.80 16.22
C GLY A 102 13.28 -5.55 16.81
N ILE A 103 14.23 -4.82 17.42
CA ILE A 103 15.37 -5.44 18.12
C ILE A 103 14.89 -6.05 19.44
N ALA A 104 14.11 -5.31 20.22
CA ALA A 104 13.60 -5.77 21.51
C ALA A 104 12.71 -7.02 21.39
N LEU A 105 11.83 -7.08 20.40
CA LEU A 105 10.99 -8.26 20.13
C LEU A 105 11.86 -9.47 19.76
N LYS A 106 12.89 -9.26 18.95
CA LYS A 106 13.79 -10.33 18.52
C LYS A 106 14.62 -10.87 19.69
N THR A 107 15.17 -10.01 20.53
CA THR A 107 15.92 -10.42 21.73
C THR A 107 15.03 -10.99 22.83
N ALA A 108 13.74 -10.65 22.86
CA ALA A 108 12.73 -11.33 23.68
C ALA A 108 12.42 -12.77 23.20
N GLY A 109 12.97 -13.20 22.06
CA GLY A 109 12.86 -14.58 21.57
C GLY A 109 11.76 -14.82 20.54
N TYR A 110 11.34 -13.77 19.81
CA TYR A 110 10.34 -13.89 18.75
C TYR A 110 10.77 -13.18 17.46
N GLU A 111 10.60 -13.86 16.32
CA GLU A 111 10.82 -13.28 14.98
C GLU A 111 9.71 -12.30 14.58
N GLY A 112 8.52 -12.47 15.15
CA GLY A 112 7.37 -11.63 14.89
C GLY A 112 6.18 -11.94 15.79
N ILE A 113 5.21 -11.03 15.77
CA ILE A 113 3.94 -11.11 16.46
C ILE A 113 2.78 -10.99 15.45
N ILE A 114 1.75 -11.80 15.64
CA ILE A 114 0.48 -11.75 14.90
C ILE A 114 -0.64 -11.44 15.89
N LEU A 115 -1.43 -10.41 15.59
CA LEU A 115 -2.54 -9.95 16.41
C LEU A 115 -3.87 -10.22 15.70
N THR A 116 -4.77 -10.90 16.40
CA THR A 116 -6.16 -11.15 15.98
C THR A 116 -7.13 -10.70 17.07
N GLY A 117 -8.42 -10.54 16.74
CA GLY A 117 -9.43 -10.14 17.72
C GLY A 117 -9.34 -8.68 18.15
N ARG A 118 -10.00 -8.35 19.26
CA ARG A 118 -10.11 -6.99 19.83
C ARG A 118 -10.22 -7.09 21.35
N CYS A 119 -9.51 -6.22 22.08
CA CYS A 119 -9.65 -6.13 23.53
C CYS A 119 -10.98 -5.49 23.93
N ALA A 120 -11.55 -5.90 25.07
CA ALA A 120 -12.78 -5.32 25.61
C ALA A 120 -12.59 -3.86 26.07
N GLU A 121 -11.40 -3.52 26.55
CA GLU A 121 -11.01 -2.24 27.14
C GLU A 121 -9.62 -1.81 26.63
N PRO A 122 -9.24 -0.52 26.75
CA PRO A 122 -7.89 -0.06 26.47
C PRO A 122 -6.82 -0.93 27.14
N THR A 123 -6.00 -1.60 26.33
CA THR A 123 -5.04 -2.61 26.79
C THR A 123 -3.62 -2.29 26.31
N LEU A 124 -2.65 -2.61 27.15
CA LEU A 124 -1.21 -2.66 26.87
C LEU A 124 -0.78 -4.13 26.83
N LEU A 125 -0.09 -4.54 25.77
CA LEU A 125 0.61 -5.83 25.77
C LEU A 125 2.04 -5.64 26.21
N GLU A 126 2.49 -6.42 27.18
CA GLU A 126 3.90 -6.54 27.54
C GLU A 126 4.41 -7.93 27.17
N ILE A 127 5.47 -7.98 26.36
CA ILE A 127 6.04 -9.20 25.81
C ILE A 127 7.46 -9.33 26.32
N ASP A 128 7.78 -10.50 26.85
CA ASP A 128 9.12 -10.87 27.28
C ASP A 128 9.40 -12.34 26.94
N GLU A 129 10.54 -12.85 27.38
CA GLU A 129 10.97 -14.24 27.17
C GLU A 129 10.03 -15.29 27.77
N THR A 130 9.21 -14.92 28.76
CA THR A 130 8.25 -15.82 29.43
C THR A 130 6.89 -15.87 28.71
N GLY A 131 6.54 -14.83 27.95
CA GLY A 131 5.29 -14.79 27.20
C GLY A 131 4.72 -13.39 27.05
N VAL A 132 3.40 -13.28 27.18
CA VAL A 132 2.63 -12.04 26.99
C VAL A 132 1.77 -11.78 28.22
N ARG A 133 1.82 -10.53 28.71
CA ARG A 133 0.94 -10.02 29.75
C ARG A 133 -0.01 -8.97 29.17
N PHE A 134 -1.29 -9.09 29.50
CA PHE A 134 -2.33 -8.13 29.16
C PHE A 134 -2.51 -7.20 30.35
N LEU A 135 -2.20 -5.91 30.17
CA LEU A 135 -2.22 -4.90 31.23
C LEU A 135 -3.28 -3.84 30.89
N ASP A 136 -3.92 -3.29 31.93
CA ASP A 136 -4.79 -2.13 31.75
C ASP A 136 -4.00 -0.95 31.17
N ALA A 137 -4.63 -0.23 30.24
CA ALA A 137 -4.07 0.97 29.65
C ALA A 137 -5.07 2.14 29.65
N ALA A 138 -6.11 2.10 30.48
CA ALA A 138 -7.09 3.18 30.57
C ALA A 138 -6.42 4.52 30.94
N TYR A 139 -5.43 4.50 31.82
CA TYR A 139 -4.66 5.68 32.23
C TYR A 139 -3.78 6.30 31.12
N LEU A 140 -3.52 5.55 30.05
CA LEU A 140 -2.75 5.99 28.87
C LEU A 140 -3.65 6.44 27.73
N TRP A 141 -4.93 6.02 27.70
CA TRP A 141 -5.86 6.39 26.64
C TRP A 141 -6.10 7.90 26.63
N GLY A 142 -6.03 8.53 25.46
CA GLY A 142 -6.08 9.98 25.27
C GLY A 142 -4.73 10.68 25.32
N ARG A 143 -3.68 10.04 25.87
CA ARG A 143 -2.32 10.61 25.88
C ARG A 143 -1.67 10.52 24.51
N ASP A 144 -0.76 11.44 24.22
CA ASP A 144 -0.01 11.39 22.97
C ASP A 144 1.07 10.29 22.96
N THR A 145 1.71 10.08 21.80
CA THR A 145 2.71 9.01 21.63
C THR A 145 3.95 9.23 22.49
N GLN A 146 4.37 10.47 22.76
CA GLN A 146 5.54 10.77 23.56
C GLN A 146 5.24 10.57 25.04
N GLU A 147 4.16 11.17 25.54
CA GLU A 147 3.70 11.04 26.93
C GLU A 147 3.45 9.57 27.29
N THR A 148 2.90 8.80 26.35
CA THR A 148 2.71 7.37 26.54
C THR A 148 4.05 6.64 26.65
N GLN A 149 5.02 6.90 25.77
CA GLN A 149 6.34 6.24 25.84
C GLN A 149 7.10 6.59 27.13
N GLU A 150 6.98 7.82 27.61
CA GLU A 150 7.56 8.25 28.90
C GLU A 150 6.90 7.50 30.08
N ALA A 151 5.57 7.35 30.05
CA ALA A 151 4.83 6.62 31.08
C ALA A 151 5.13 5.11 31.13
N LEU A 152 5.57 4.50 30.02
CA LEU A 152 5.91 3.07 29.94
C LEU A 152 7.22 2.70 30.65
N LYS A 153 8.04 3.70 31.05
CA LYS A 153 9.33 3.51 31.75
C LYS A 153 10.19 2.42 31.09
N LEU A 154 10.39 2.56 29.78
CA LEU A 154 11.15 1.59 28.98
C LEU A 154 12.62 1.56 29.40
N GLY A 155 13.19 0.37 29.55
CA GLY A 155 14.62 0.20 29.68
C GLY A 155 15.35 0.59 28.39
N THR A 156 16.67 0.80 28.46
CA THR A 156 17.47 1.27 27.32
C THR A 156 17.51 0.31 26.12
N LYS A 157 17.19 -0.97 26.35
CA LYS A 157 17.11 -2.02 25.33
C LYS A 157 15.67 -2.40 24.97
N ASP A 158 14.68 -1.91 25.71
CA ASP A 158 13.28 -2.19 25.46
C ASP A 158 12.79 -1.38 24.26
N GLY A 159 11.67 -1.80 23.69
CA GLY A 159 11.03 -1.07 22.61
C GLY A 159 9.53 -1.18 22.68
N ALA A 160 8.84 -0.14 22.20
CA ALA A 160 7.39 -0.11 22.15
C ALA A 160 6.88 0.23 20.75
N LEU A 161 5.66 -0.21 20.49
CA LEU A 161 4.75 0.31 19.48
C LEU A 161 3.63 1.05 20.20
N VAL A 162 3.38 2.31 19.85
CA VAL A 162 2.42 3.18 20.57
C VAL A 162 1.55 3.95 19.57
N ILE A 163 0.26 4.08 19.86
CA ILE A 163 -0.65 4.98 19.14
C ILE A 163 -0.93 6.26 19.94
N GLY A 164 -1.13 7.37 19.24
CA GLY A 164 -1.65 8.62 19.80
C GLY A 164 -3.17 8.76 19.61
N PRO A 165 -3.74 9.92 19.95
CA PRO A 165 -5.16 10.21 19.81
C PRO A 165 -5.74 9.92 18.41
N ALA A 166 -4.98 10.15 17.34
CA ALA A 166 -5.44 9.85 15.98
C ALA A 166 -5.71 8.35 15.78
N GLY A 167 -4.91 7.48 16.39
CA GLY A 167 -5.13 6.04 16.35
C GLY A 167 -6.34 5.63 17.16
N GLU A 168 -6.49 6.18 18.36
CA GLU A 168 -7.64 5.94 19.26
C GLU A 168 -8.97 6.36 18.62
N ASN A 169 -8.97 7.50 17.93
CA ASN A 169 -10.10 8.05 17.21
C ASN A 169 -10.25 7.49 15.78
N LEU A 170 -9.49 6.46 15.41
CA LEU A 170 -9.63 5.75 14.13
C LEU A 170 -9.45 6.65 12.89
N VAL A 171 -8.57 7.64 12.94
CA VAL A 171 -8.18 8.42 11.74
C VAL A 171 -7.59 7.47 10.70
N LEU A 172 -8.10 7.47 9.46
CA LEU A 172 -7.80 6.39 8.51
C LEU A 172 -6.32 6.34 8.11
N PHE A 173 -5.58 7.43 8.29
CA PHE A 173 -4.14 7.56 8.07
C PHE A 173 -3.35 7.75 9.39
N ALA A 174 -3.86 7.25 10.51
CA ALA A 174 -3.12 7.18 11.76
C ALA A 174 -1.92 6.22 11.67
N ASN A 175 -0.82 6.61 12.29
CA ASN A 175 0.43 5.88 12.32
C ASN A 175 0.67 5.20 13.70
N ILE A 176 1.76 4.46 13.81
CA ILE A 176 2.23 3.88 15.09
C ILE A 176 3.68 4.33 15.31
N ALA A 177 3.98 4.84 16.50
CA ALA A 177 5.31 5.26 16.90
C ALA A 177 6.13 4.11 17.53
N SER A 178 7.43 4.12 17.27
CA SER A 178 8.46 3.34 17.96
C SER A 178 9.67 4.22 18.21
N GLY A 179 9.79 4.76 19.42
CA GLY A 179 10.66 5.89 19.72
C GLY A 179 10.24 7.12 18.91
N HIS A 180 11.13 7.57 18.02
CA HIS A 180 10.89 8.68 17.08
C HIS A 180 10.72 8.19 15.62
N ARG A 181 10.36 6.91 15.41
CA ARG A 181 10.17 6.27 14.10
C ARG A 181 8.76 5.74 13.96
N PHE A 182 8.27 5.59 12.74
CA PHE A 182 6.85 5.30 12.51
C PHE A 182 6.61 4.15 11.55
N LEU A 183 5.62 3.31 11.87
CA LEU A 183 4.84 2.60 10.84
C LEU A 183 3.90 3.63 10.21
N GLY A 184 4.44 4.39 9.27
CA GLY A 184 3.91 5.71 8.90
C GLY A 184 2.59 5.72 8.13
N ARG A 185 2.43 4.85 7.12
CA ARG A 185 1.34 4.98 6.14
C ARG A 185 0.39 3.80 6.14
N GLY A 186 -0.86 4.06 5.73
CA GLY A 186 -1.87 3.03 5.50
C GLY A 186 -2.77 2.73 6.70
N GLY A 187 -2.77 3.56 7.74
CA GLY A 187 -3.77 3.49 8.82
C GLY A 187 -3.49 2.43 9.88
N PHE A 188 -2.23 2.04 10.09
CA PHE A 188 -1.86 1.05 11.10
C PHE A 188 -2.24 1.48 12.52
N GLY A 189 -2.19 2.79 12.81
CA GLY A 189 -2.60 3.33 14.12
C GLY A 189 -4.09 3.13 14.39
N ALA A 190 -4.94 3.34 13.37
CA ALA A 190 -6.37 3.10 13.47
C ALA A 190 -6.70 1.62 13.63
N VAL A 191 -5.91 0.72 13.04
CA VAL A 191 -6.05 -0.73 13.26
C VAL A 191 -5.78 -1.08 14.73
N LEU A 192 -4.70 -0.58 15.35
CA LEU A 192 -4.48 -0.79 16.80
C LEU A 192 -5.57 -0.17 17.66
N GLY A 193 -5.97 1.07 17.37
CA GLY A 193 -7.04 1.75 18.09
C GLY A 193 -8.36 1.00 18.02
N SER A 194 -8.71 0.46 16.85
CA SER A 194 -9.91 -0.37 16.66
C SER A 194 -9.87 -1.66 17.48
N LYS A 195 -8.68 -2.13 17.82
CA LYS A 195 -8.46 -3.31 18.67
C LYS A 195 -8.38 -2.95 20.16
N LYS A 196 -8.57 -1.68 20.51
CA LYS A 196 -8.37 -1.08 21.84
C LYS A 196 -6.97 -1.35 22.40
N LEU A 197 -5.96 -1.42 21.53
CA LEU A 197 -4.58 -1.66 21.91
C LEU A 197 -3.82 -0.33 21.92
N LYS A 198 -3.52 0.20 23.11
CA LYS A 198 -2.80 1.47 23.24
C LYS A 198 -1.31 1.32 22.90
N ALA A 199 -0.72 0.21 23.33
CA ALA A 199 0.69 -0.06 23.12
C ALA A 199 1.03 -1.55 23.14
N ILE A 200 2.18 -1.87 22.54
CA ILE A 200 2.84 -3.17 22.60
C ILE A 200 4.27 -2.92 23.04
N VAL A 201 4.64 -3.38 24.22
CA VAL A 201 5.99 -3.28 24.78
C VAL A 201 6.68 -4.62 24.61
N ALA A 202 7.87 -4.60 24.04
CA ALA A 202 8.79 -5.73 24.06
C ALA A 202 9.92 -5.42 25.05
N ARG A 203 10.03 -6.24 26.09
CA ARG A 203 11.15 -6.23 27.04
C ARG A 203 12.28 -7.08 26.46
N SER A 204 13.45 -6.49 26.29
CA SER A 204 14.56 -7.20 25.66
C SER A 204 15.06 -8.33 26.56
N GLY A 205 15.14 -9.53 26.00
CA GLY A 205 15.80 -10.67 26.66
C GLY A 205 17.34 -10.57 26.65
N THR A 206 17.98 -11.60 27.22
CA THR A 206 19.44 -11.72 27.32
C THR A 206 20.10 -12.47 26.16
N ALA A 207 19.32 -13.16 25.32
CA ALA A 207 19.83 -13.98 24.24
C ALA A 207 20.46 -13.15 23.11
N ARG A 208 21.62 -13.58 22.60
CA ARG A 208 22.26 -12.97 21.43
C ARG A 208 21.95 -13.78 20.17
N TYR A 209 21.98 -13.10 19.03
CA TYR A 209 21.86 -13.73 17.71
C TYR A 209 23.24 -13.80 17.07
N VAL A 210 23.77 -15.01 16.97
CA VAL A 210 25.08 -15.29 16.38
C VAL A 210 24.89 -15.75 14.94
N PRO A 211 25.62 -15.21 13.95
CA PRO A 211 25.53 -15.69 12.57
C PRO A 211 25.91 -17.17 12.43
N ALA A 212 25.25 -17.90 11.54
CA ALA A 212 25.61 -19.28 11.20
C ALA A 212 27.02 -19.41 10.59
N ASP A 213 27.49 -18.38 9.88
CA ASP A 213 28.86 -18.24 9.35
C ASP A 213 29.45 -16.90 9.86
N PRO A 214 30.06 -16.86 11.06
CA PRO A 214 30.57 -15.64 11.66
C PRO A 214 31.61 -14.91 10.79
N GLN A 215 32.57 -15.65 10.21
CA GLN A 215 33.64 -15.06 9.39
C GLN A 215 33.09 -14.48 8.08
N GLY A 216 32.22 -15.22 7.38
CA GLY A 216 31.58 -14.75 6.17
C GLY A 216 30.63 -13.58 6.43
N PHE A 217 29.93 -13.57 7.57
CA PHE A 217 29.05 -12.48 7.98
C PHE A 217 29.85 -11.20 8.25
N GLU A 218 30.95 -11.30 9.00
CA GLU A 218 31.83 -10.17 9.28
C GLU A 218 32.42 -9.58 7.99
N LYS A 219 32.97 -10.44 7.10
CA LYS A 219 33.49 -10.02 5.79
C LYS A 219 32.41 -9.29 4.97
N THR A 220 31.18 -9.79 5.00
CA THR A 220 30.06 -9.19 4.29
C THR A 220 29.68 -7.84 4.89
N CYS A 221 29.65 -7.72 6.22
CA CYS A 221 29.39 -6.46 6.92
C CYS A 221 30.48 -5.41 6.65
N ARG A 222 31.76 -5.80 6.67
CA ARG A 222 32.87 -4.90 6.32
C ARG A 222 32.72 -4.35 4.91
N ARG A 223 32.41 -5.21 3.93
CA ARG A 223 32.15 -4.79 2.54
C ARG A 223 30.94 -3.86 2.43
N ALA A 224 29.83 -4.22 3.08
CA ALA A 224 28.61 -3.42 3.10
C ALA A 224 28.85 -2.01 3.67
N THR A 225 29.56 -1.92 4.79
CA THR A 225 29.95 -0.66 5.42
C THR A 225 30.86 0.16 4.51
N ALA A 226 31.88 -0.45 3.89
CA ALA A 226 32.76 0.24 2.95
C ALA A 226 31.99 0.84 1.75
N TYR A 227 31.02 0.10 1.19
CA TYR A 227 30.15 0.62 0.13
C TYR A 227 29.32 1.82 0.62
N ILE A 228 28.74 1.74 1.82
CA ILE A 228 27.96 2.84 2.41
C ILE A 228 28.81 4.11 2.59
N HIS A 229 30.03 4.00 3.11
CA HIS A 229 30.90 5.16 3.34
C HIS A 229 31.39 5.80 2.04
N ARG A 230 31.69 4.99 1.02
CA ARG A 230 32.25 5.46 -0.25
C ARG A 230 31.22 6.10 -1.17
N ASN A 231 29.95 5.71 -1.07
CA ASN A 231 28.90 6.19 -1.96
C ASN A 231 28.50 7.65 -1.65
N PRO A 232 28.40 8.56 -2.65
CA PRO A 232 28.06 9.96 -2.41
C PRO A 232 26.70 10.21 -1.74
N PHE A 233 25.68 9.39 -2.03
CA PHE A 233 24.36 9.56 -1.42
C PHE A 233 24.38 9.15 0.05
N THR A 234 24.88 7.95 0.36
CA THR A 234 24.84 7.43 1.74
C THR A 234 25.98 7.94 2.62
N GLY A 235 27.16 8.15 2.04
CA GLY A 235 28.38 8.56 2.74
C GLY A 235 28.54 10.07 2.89
N ASN A 236 27.80 10.87 2.13
CA ASN A 236 27.90 12.32 2.18
C ASN A 236 26.51 12.98 2.28
N LEU A 237 25.69 12.90 1.23
CA LEU A 237 24.43 13.65 1.12
C LEU A 237 23.51 13.39 2.33
N TYR A 238 23.11 12.13 2.54
CA TYR A 238 22.23 11.77 3.66
C TYR A 238 22.89 11.93 5.01
N ARG A 239 24.19 11.65 5.13
CA ARG A 239 24.93 11.80 6.39
C ARG A 239 24.94 13.25 6.88
N ASN A 240 25.08 14.18 5.95
CA ASN A 240 25.27 15.59 6.28
C ASN A 240 23.96 16.38 6.30
N ALA A 241 23.05 16.13 5.36
CA ALA A 241 21.84 16.94 5.18
C ALA A 241 20.54 16.13 5.30
N GLY A 242 20.62 14.87 5.69
CA GLY A 242 19.46 13.99 5.83
C GLY A 242 18.70 13.78 4.53
N THR A 243 17.47 13.28 4.62
CA THR A 243 16.64 13.09 3.43
C THR A 243 16.14 14.42 2.86
N ALA A 244 15.96 15.46 3.68
CA ALA A 244 15.55 16.81 3.26
C ALA A 244 16.51 17.46 2.23
N SER A 245 17.72 16.92 2.04
CA SER A 245 18.58 17.24 0.88
C SER A 245 17.92 16.98 -0.48
N HIS A 246 16.89 16.13 -0.54
CA HIS A 246 16.10 15.90 -1.75
C HIS A 246 15.30 17.13 -2.20
N VAL A 247 15.04 18.13 -1.34
CA VAL A 247 14.36 19.36 -1.75
C VAL A 247 15.08 20.01 -2.92
N ASP A 248 16.41 20.17 -2.83
CA ASP A 248 17.21 20.78 -3.89
C ASP A 248 17.19 19.95 -5.19
N LEU A 249 17.36 18.63 -5.06
CA LEU A 249 17.37 17.70 -6.19
C LEU A 249 16.02 17.66 -6.91
N CYS A 250 14.93 17.64 -6.15
CA CYS A 250 13.57 17.57 -6.70
C CYS A 250 13.13 18.91 -7.28
N ASN A 251 13.51 20.02 -6.66
CA ASN A 251 13.26 21.35 -7.19
C ASN A 251 14.01 21.56 -8.52
N ALA A 252 15.29 21.19 -8.58
CA ALA A 252 16.10 21.25 -9.79
C ALA A 252 15.55 20.34 -10.91
N GLY A 253 15.06 19.16 -10.53
CA GLY A 253 14.45 18.18 -11.41
C GLY A 253 13.03 18.51 -11.86
N GLY A 254 12.42 19.57 -11.33
CA GLY A 254 11.02 19.88 -11.58
C GLY A 254 10.10 18.74 -11.14
N ILE A 255 10.34 18.12 -9.99
CA ILE A 255 9.51 17.04 -9.43
C ILE A 255 9.11 17.32 -7.97
N LEU A 256 9.25 18.55 -7.49
CA LEU A 256 8.85 18.94 -6.13
C LEU A 256 7.41 19.46 -6.13
N PRO A 257 6.44 18.82 -5.43
CA PRO A 257 5.07 19.29 -5.43
C PRO A 257 4.92 20.68 -4.81
N ILE A 258 4.32 21.60 -5.56
CA ILE A 258 3.98 22.96 -5.13
C ILE A 258 2.45 23.11 -5.13
N ARG A 259 1.87 23.59 -4.04
CA ARG A 259 0.42 23.91 -3.89
C ARG A 259 -0.50 22.82 -4.45
N ASN A 260 -0.59 21.67 -3.78
CA ASN A 260 -1.35 20.50 -4.24
C ASN A 260 -1.00 20.05 -5.66
N PHE A 261 0.31 19.91 -5.93
CA PHE A 261 0.84 19.50 -7.24
C PHE A 261 0.36 20.41 -8.40
N GLN A 262 0.09 21.69 -8.18
CA GLN A 262 -0.17 22.63 -9.27
C GLN A 262 1.11 22.91 -10.08
N ASP A 263 2.28 22.85 -9.44
CA ASP A 263 3.57 23.02 -10.08
C ASP A 263 4.65 22.05 -9.54
N GLY A 264 5.83 22.04 -10.17
CA GLY A 264 6.94 21.11 -9.89
C GLY A 264 8.23 21.73 -9.35
N CYS A 265 8.31 23.05 -9.22
CA CYS A 265 9.45 23.76 -8.61
C CYS A 265 9.06 25.17 -8.11
N ASP A 266 9.80 25.69 -7.13
CA ASP A 266 9.68 27.06 -6.63
C ASP A 266 11.07 27.63 -6.28
N PRO A 267 11.38 28.91 -6.58
CA PRO A 267 12.65 29.52 -6.23
C PRO A 267 12.95 29.59 -4.72
N HIS A 268 11.92 29.55 -3.86
CA HIS A 268 12.07 29.60 -2.40
C HIS A 268 12.32 28.21 -1.78
N ALA A 269 12.11 27.12 -2.51
CA ALA A 269 12.28 25.76 -2.00
C ALA A 269 13.64 25.48 -1.31
N PRO A 270 14.79 26.01 -1.78
CA PRO A 270 16.07 25.79 -1.09
C PRO A 270 16.10 26.25 0.38
N GLN A 271 15.22 27.19 0.78
CA GLN A 271 15.14 27.69 2.17
C GLN A 271 14.75 26.62 3.19
N ILE A 272 14.09 25.54 2.73
CA ILE A 272 13.69 24.39 3.55
C ILE A 272 14.48 23.13 3.22
N SER A 273 15.62 23.27 2.52
CA SER A 273 16.51 22.16 2.23
C SER A 273 17.18 21.62 3.50
N GLY A 274 17.60 20.36 3.45
CA GLY A 274 18.36 19.75 4.55
C GLY A 274 19.70 20.44 4.85
N TRP A 275 20.33 21.07 3.84
CA TRP A 275 21.56 21.85 4.02
C TRP A 275 21.28 23.13 4.80
N THR A 276 20.24 23.85 4.43
CA THR A 276 19.81 25.07 5.14
C THR A 276 19.38 24.77 6.56
N MET A 277 18.64 23.67 6.80
CA MET A 277 18.27 23.25 8.15
C MET A 277 19.51 22.90 9.01
N ARG A 278 20.53 22.27 8.42
CA ARG A 278 21.78 21.97 9.13
C ARG A 278 22.50 23.25 9.57
N GLU A 279 22.61 24.22 8.67
CA GLU A 279 23.26 25.51 8.93
C GLU A 279 22.50 26.33 9.98
N ARG A 280 21.17 26.44 9.85
CA ARG A 280 20.32 27.26 10.74
C ARG A 280 20.15 26.66 12.14
N PHE A 281 19.98 25.34 12.24
CA PHE A 281 19.58 24.68 13.50
C PHE A 281 20.69 23.81 14.12
N GLY A 282 21.93 23.89 13.60
CA GLY A 282 23.07 23.14 14.10
C GLY A 282 22.85 21.62 14.08
N ALA A 283 22.17 21.10 13.05
CA ALA A 283 21.61 19.75 13.07
C ALA A 283 22.69 18.64 13.17
N LYS A 284 22.47 17.69 14.08
CA LYS A 284 23.37 16.55 14.34
C LYS A 284 22.65 15.21 14.10
N PRO A 285 23.37 14.13 13.74
CA PRO A 285 22.74 12.83 13.55
C PRO A 285 21.94 12.32 14.76
N SER A 286 20.71 11.86 14.49
CA SER A 286 19.76 11.22 15.39
C SER A 286 19.11 10.03 14.65
N THR A 287 19.69 8.85 14.77
CA THR A 287 19.55 7.79 13.77
C THR A 287 19.10 6.46 14.36
N CYS A 288 18.58 5.57 13.51
CA CYS A 288 18.43 4.16 13.85
C CYS A 288 19.79 3.55 14.26
N ARG A 289 19.79 2.55 15.15
CA ARG A 289 21.01 1.84 15.58
C ARG A 289 20.93 0.37 15.15
N PRO A 290 21.93 -0.23 14.46
CA PRO A 290 23.28 0.28 14.17
C PRO A 290 23.43 0.86 12.74
N CYS A 291 22.90 2.06 12.47
CA CYS A 291 22.99 2.69 11.15
C CYS A 291 24.37 3.34 10.91
N THR A 292 24.94 3.16 9.72
CA THR A 292 26.19 3.82 9.27
C THR A 292 25.97 4.90 8.21
N ILE A 293 24.74 5.03 7.70
CA ILE A 293 24.32 6.10 6.76
C ILE A 293 24.13 7.41 7.53
N LEU A 294 23.49 7.33 8.70
CA LEU A 294 23.22 8.45 9.60
C LEU A 294 22.29 9.54 9.00
N CYS A 295 21.17 9.13 8.40
CA CYS A 295 20.28 10.03 7.66
C CYS A 295 19.29 10.87 8.50
N GLY A 296 19.00 10.46 9.72
CA GLY A 296 18.11 11.21 10.61
C GLY A 296 18.90 12.24 11.39
N HIS A 297 18.32 13.42 11.61
CA HIS A 297 18.98 14.53 12.30
C HIS A 297 18.04 15.16 13.33
N LYS A 298 18.64 15.80 14.33
CA LYS A 298 17.94 16.69 15.27
C LYS A 298 18.70 18.00 15.39
N GLY A 299 17.99 19.10 15.61
CA GLY A 299 18.56 20.45 15.72
C GLY A 299 17.86 21.25 16.80
N THR A 300 18.44 22.38 17.16
CA THR A 300 17.87 23.35 18.11
C THR A 300 17.18 24.46 17.32
N PHE A 301 15.89 24.65 17.58
CA PHE A 301 15.04 25.63 16.88
C PHE A 301 15.00 26.96 17.64
N SER A 302 14.34 27.98 17.10
CA SER A 302 14.37 29.34 17.66
C SER A 302 13.84 29.41 19.10
N ASP A 303 12.84 28.57 19.41
CA ASP A 303 12.26 28.37 20.74
C ASP A 303 13.14 27.56 21.72
N GLN A 304 14.40 27.34 21.37
CA GLN A 304 15.40 26.56 22.14
C GLN A 304 15.06 25.08 22.34
N LYS A 305 14.00 24.56 21.70
CA LYS A 305 13.68 23.14 21.78
C LYS A 305 14.46 22.34 20.74
N ILE A 306 14.88 21.14 21.16
CA ILE A 306 15.53 20.19 20.27
C ILE A 306 14.45 19.34 19.60
N ARG A 307 14.33 19.43 18.28
CA ARG A 307 13.40 18.61 17.49
C ARG A 307 14.11 17.75 16.47
N GLN A 308 13.47 16.64 16.09
CA GLN A 308 13.87 15.91 14.89
C GLN A 308 13.65 16.80 13.67
N LEU A 309 14.63 16.85 12.77
CA LEU A 309 14.44 17.46 11.47
C LEU A 309 13.44 16.62 10.67
N PRO A 310 12.47 17.24 9.99
CA PRO A 310 11.52 16.52 9.16
C PRO A 310 12.22 15.75 8.03
N GLU A 311 11.74 14.55 7.74
CA GLU A 311 12.15 13.81 6.56
C GLU A 311 11.63 14.53 5.29
N TYR A 312 12.27 14.31 4.13
CA TYR A 312 11.92 14.97 2.85
C TYR A 312 10.42 14.99 2.55
N GLU A 313 9.75 13.85 2.76
CA GLU A 313 8.33 13.71 2.51
C GLU A 313 7.49 14.71 3.31
N THR A 314 7.83 14.88 4.60
CA THR A 314 7.17 15.87 5.45
C THR A 314 7.47 17.29 4.97
N VAL A 315 8.72 17.57 4.58
CA VAL A 315 9.12 18.88 4.02
C VAL A 315 8.34 19.21 2.75
N GLY A 316 8.22 18.26 1.83
CA GLY A 316 7.47 18.44 0.60
C GLY A 316 5.97 18.61 0.84
N LEU A 317 5.35 17.77 1.68
CA LEU A 317 3.88 17.74 1.82
C LEU A 317 3.30 18.75 2.82
N LEU A 318 4.03 19.09 3.90
CA LEU A 318 3.62 20.11 4.87
C LEU A 318 4.30 21.47 4.64
N GLY A 319 5.25 21.55 3.73
CA GLY A 319 5.90 22.78 3.30
C GLY A 319 5.45 23.20 1.90
N THR A 320 6.21 22.79 0.87
CA THR A 320 6.02 23.30 -0.49
C THR A 320 4.66 22.99 -1.07
N ASN A 321 4.08 21.83 -0.76
CA ASN A 321 2.76 21.44 -1.23
C ASN A 321 1.63 22.26 -0.59
N LEU A 322 1.89 22.95 0.53
CA LEU A 322 1.01 23.96 1.13
C LEU A 322 1.39 25.39 0.72
N GLY A 323 2.43 25.56 -0.13
CA GLY A 323 2.95 26.86 -0.56
C GLY A 323 3.80 27.57 0.50
N LEU A 324 4.33 26.83 1.48
CA LEU A 324 5.09 27.37 2.62
C LEU A 324 6.56 26.96 2.55
N PHE A 325 7.45 27.91 2.87
CA PHE A 325 8.90 27.76 2.77
C PHE A 325 9.61 28.07 4.09
N ASP A 326 9.01 27.67 5.21
CA ASP A 326 9.59 27.80 6.54
C ASP A 326 9.89 26.43 7.18
N ALA A 327 11.18 26.13 7.35
CA ALA A 327 11.66 24.88 7.91
C ALA A 327 11.26 24.68 9.38
N GLU A 328 11.07 25.77 10.13
CA GLU A 328 10.72 25.72 11.55
C GLU A 328 9.25 25.37 11.74
N LEU A 329 8.35 26.00 10.99
CA LEU A 329 6.93 25.65 10.99
C LEU A 329 6.71 24.18 10.60
N VAL A 330 7.40 23.71 9.56
CA VAL A 330 7.31 22.31 9.14
C VAL A 330 7.86 21.36 10.22
N ALA A 331 8.89 21.76 10.98
CA ALA A 331 9.39 20.98 12.11
C ALA A 331 8.38 20.90 13.26
N VAL A 332 7.65 21.98 13.53
CA VAL A 332 6.57 22.00 14.53
C VAL A 332 5.44 21.06 14.11
N TRP A 333 4.97 21.12 12.85
CA TRP A 333 3.91 20.23 12.37
C TRP A 333 4.36 18.76 12.29
N ASN A 334 5.64 18.50 11.98
CA ASN A 334 6.22 17.16 12.04
C ASN A 334 6.16 16.58 13.46
N GLU A 335 6.54 17.37 14.47
CA GLU A 335 6.44 16.98 15.89
C GLU A 335 4.98 16.77 16.31
N GLN A 336 4.08 17.69 15.93
CA GLN A 336 2.66 17.60 16.23
C GLN A 336 2.02 16.34 15.63
N CYS A 337 2.27 16.05 14.35
CA CYS A 337 1.82 14.81 13.70
C CYS A 337 2.41 13.57 14.40
N GLY A 338 3.68 13.62 14.81
CA GLY A 338 4.32 12.54 15.55
C GLY A 338 3.66 12.26 16.91
N ARG A 339 3.38 13.31 17.69
CA ARG A 339 2.69 13.22 18.99
C ARG A 339 1.28 12.67 18.83
N LEU A 340 0.49 13.26 17.93
CA LEU A 340 -0.91 12.86 17.71
C LEU A 340 -1.05 11.49 17.02
N GLY A 341 -0.01 11.03 16.33
CA GLY A 341 0.00 9.75 15.63
C GLY A 341 -0.56 9.80 14.20
N LEU A 342 -0.19 10.83 13.42
CA LEU A 342 -0.66 11.07 12.05
C LEU A 342 0.43 10.85 11.00
N ASP A 343 0.09 10.22 9.87
CA ASP A 343 0.95 10.19 8.67
C ASP A 343 1.13 11.61 8.09
N THR A 344 2.35 12.14 8.10
CA THR A 344 2.64 13.49 7.60
C THR A 344 2.37 13.65 6.11
N ILE A 345 2.53 12.57 5.32
CA ILE A 345 2.27 12.61 3.87
C ILE A 345 0.77 12.77 3.62
N SER A 346 -0.01 11.89 4.23
CA SER A 346 -1.46 11.88 4.03
C SER A 346 -2.12 13.11 4.67
N CYS A 347 -1.64 13.55 5.84
CA CYS A 347 -2.07 14.80 6.47
C CYS A 347 -1.79 16.01 5.55
N GLY A 348 -0.58 16.14 5.01
CA GLY A 348 -0.26 17.23 4.09
C GLY A 348 -1.03 17.16 2.77
N GLY A 349 -1.29 15.97 2.24
CA GLY A 349 -2.13 15.78 1.06
C GLY A 349 -3.59 16.21 1.29
N VAL A 350 -4.16 15.85 2.44
CA VAL A 350 -5.52 16.26 2.84
C VAL A 350 -5.61 17.78 3.03
N LEU A 351 -4.66 18.39 3.75
CA LEU A 351 -4.62 19.83 3.96
C LEU A 351 -4.49 20.60 2.63
N ALA A 352 -3.63 20.13 1.73
CA ALA A 352 -3.44 20.76 0.42
C ALA A 352 -4.70 20.67 -0.46
N TYR A 353 -5.41 19.54 -0.43
CA TYR A 353 -6.70 19.41 -1.10
C TYR A 353 -7.74 20.37 -0.51
N VAL A 354 -7.82 20.49 0.83
CA VAL A 354 -8.76 21.41 1.48
C VAL A 354 -8.46 22.88 1.14
N MET A 355 -7.18 23.26 1.06
CA MET A 355 -6.78 24.60 0.62
C MET A 355 -7.27 24.88 -0.81
N GLU A 356 -7.01 23.97 -1.75
CA GLU A 356 -7.45 24.14 -3.15
C GLU A 356 -8.99 24.09 -3.29
N ALA A 357 -9.65 23.17 -2.57
CA ALA A 357 -11.10 23.06 -2.57
C ALA A 357 -11.77 24.31 -1.97
N SER A 358 -11.15 24.93 -0.96
CA SER A 358 -11.61 26.20 -0.38
C SER A 358 -11.44 27.37 -1.34
N GLU A 359 -10.28 27.50 -1.99
CA GLU A 359 -10.05 28.52 -3.03
C GLU A 359 -11.05 28.39 -4.20
N LYS A 360 -11.49 27.17 -4.50
CA LYS A 360 -12.52 26.87 -5.51
C LYS A 360 -13.97 26.95 -5.00
N GLY A 361 -14.18 27.32 -3.74
CA GLY A 361 -15.51 27.44 -3.14
C GLY A 361 -16.26 26.13 -2.90
N LEU A 362 -15.57 24.98 -2.93
CA LEU A 362 -16.16 23.65 -2.70
C LEU A 362 -16.30 23.30 -1.22
N ILE A 363 -15.40 23.82 -0.37
CA ILE A 363 -15.39 23.56 1.07
C ILE A 363 -15.23 24.89 1.83
N PRO A 364 -16.11 25.22 2.78
CA PRO A 364 -15.90 26.38 3.65
C PRO A 364 -14.79 26.06 4.65
N SER A 365 -13.59 26.57 4.42
CA SER A 365 -12.43 26.42 5.30
C SER A 365 -11.59 27.69 5.32
N PRO A 366 -10.99 28.09 6.46
CA PRO A 366 -10.09 29.24 6.53
C PRO A 366 -8.68 28.94 5.98
N LEU A 367 -8.33 27.69 5.70
CA LEU A 367 -7.00 27.32 5.20
C LEU A 367 -6.74 27.90 3.81
N ARG A 368 -5.54 28.44 3.57
CA ARG A 368 -5.10 29.02 2.29
C ARG A 368 -3.67 28.60 1.96
N PHE A 369 -3.34 28.45 0.68
CA PHE A 369 -1.96 28.22 0.29
C PHE A 369 -1.07 29.41 0.69
N GLY A 370 0.15 29.12 1.17
CA GLY A 370 1.11 30.14 1.61
C GLY A 370 0.79 30.79 2.96
N SER A 371 -0.27 30.34 3.64
CA SER A 371 -0.68 30.84 4.95
C SER A 371 -0.53 29.74 6.01
N PRO A 372 0.25 29.95 7.08
CA PRO A 372 0.35 28.97 8.16
C PRO A 372 -0.83 29.00 9.14
N GLN A 373 -1.70 30.01 9.05
CA GLN A 373 -2.83 30.20 9.95
C GLN A 373 -3.83 29.04 9.84
N GLY A 374 -4.21 28.46 10.98
CA GLY A 374 -5.18 27.36 11.06
C GLY A 374 -4.61 25.96 10.78
N VAL A 375 -3.35 25.84 10.35
CA VAL A 375 -2.77 24.52 10.00
C VAL A 375 -2.61 23.64 11.23
N SER A 376 -2.07 24.18 12.34
CA SER A 376 -1.90 23.43 13.58
C SER A 376 -3.24 22.98 14.16
N GLU A 377 -4.24 23.88 14.13
CA GLU A 377 -5.60 23.63 14.59
C GLU A 377 -6.29 22.57 13.71
N ALA A 378 -6.06 22.59 12.39
CA ALA A 378 -6.57 21.57 11.49
C ALA A 378 -5.95 20.19 11.74
N ILE A 379 -4.64 20.11 11.99
CA ILE A 379 -3.95 18.86 12.35
C ILE A 379 -4.54 18.27 13.64
N GLU A 380 -4.78 19.12 14.65
CA GLU A 380 -5.40 18.72 15.90
C GLU A 380 -6.85 18.26 15.70
N ALA A 381 -7.64 19.05 14.97
CA ALA A 381 -9.02 18.72 14.65
C ALA A 381 -9.13 17.38 13.88
N ILE A 382 -8.17 17.06 13.01
CA ILE A 382 -8.08 15.74 12.37
C ILE A 382 -7.88 14.64 13.40
N ALA A 383 -6.88 14.77 14.28
CA ALA A 383 -6.55 13.75 15.28
C ALA A 383 -7.71 13.46 16.24
N PHE A 384 -8.48 14.49 16.60
CA PHE A 384 -9.62 14.40 17.49
C PHE A 384 -10.98 14.29 16.79
N ARG A 385 -10.99 14.25 15.45
CA ARG A 385 -12.22 14.20 14.62
C ARG A 385 -13.24 15.28 14.99
N GLN A 386 -12.81 16.54 15.04
CA GLN A 386 -13.65 17.68 15.41
C GLN A 386 -14.00 18.54 14.20
N GLY A 387 -15.30 18.85 14.01
CA GLY A 387 -15.77 19.68 12.90
C GLY A 387 -15.32 19.13 11.54
N LEU A 388 -14.74 19.99 10.69
CA LEU A 388 -14.16 19.58 9.40
C LEU A 388 -13.02 18.54 9.55
N GLY A 389 -12.41 18.46 10.74
CA GLY A 389 -11.44 17.43 11.13
C GLY A 389 -11.95 16.00 10.99
N ASP A 390 -13.22 15.74 11.27
CA ASP A 390 -13.80 14.40 11.13
C ASP A 390 -13.83 13.94 9.67
N ASP A 391 -14.20 14.84 8.76
CA ASP A 391 -14.19 14.59 7.32
C ASP A 391 -12.77 14.45 6.79
N MET A 392 -11.87 15.35 7.19
CA MET A 392 -10.46 15.28 6.81
C MET A 392 -9.80 13.96 7.27
N ALA A 393 -10.19 13.43 8.43
CA ALA A 393 -9.70 12.16 8.95
C ALA A 393 -10.08 10.92 8.11
N GLN A 394 -10.95 11.07 7.09
CA GLN A 394 -11.33 10.02 6.13
C GLN A 394 -10.37 9.92 4.92
N GLY A 395 -9.41 10.83 4.79
CA GLY A 395 -8.45 10.89 3.68
C GLY A 395 -9.02 11.53 2.42
N VAL A 396 -8.14 11.90 1.48
CA VAL A 396 -8.49 12.79 0.35
C VAL A 396 -9.48 12.16 -0.63
N ARG A 397 -9.47 10.83 -0.77
CA ARG A 397 -10.42 10.13 -1.64
C ARG A 397 -11.86 10.35 -1.19
N ARG A 398 -12.18 10.01 0.07
CA ARG A 398 -13.54 10.13 0.61
C ARG A 398 -13.95 11.60 0.73
N LEU A 399 -13.00 12.46 1.07
CA LEU A 399 -13.23 13.89 1.18
C LEU A 399 -13.60 14.52 -0.17
N SER A 400 -12.91 14.14 -1.25
CA SER A 400 -13.23 14.61 -2.61
C SER A 400 -14.49 13.97 -3.19
N GLU A 401 -14.78 12.71 -2.88
CA GLU A 401 -16.08 12.09 -3.21
C GLU A 401 -17.24 12.82 -2.53
N LYS A 402 -17.04 13.37 -1.31
CA LYS A 402 -18.06 14.13 -0.57
C LYS A 402 -18.23 15.57 -1.07
N TYR A 403 -17.13 16.29 -1.30
CA TYR A 403 -17.15 17.74 -1.57
C TYR A 403 -16.86 18.14 -3.02
N GLY A 404 -16.48 17.20 -3.89
CA GLY A 404 -16.08 17.45 -5.28
C GLY A 404 -14.56 17.49 -5.46
N GLY A 405 -14.08 18.01 -6.60
CA GLY A 405 -12.64 18.18 -6.80
C GLY A 405 -11.83 16.88 -6.97
N THR A 406 -12.47 15.77 -7.36
CA THR A 406 -11.81 14.48 -7.60
C THR A 406 -10.68 14.54 -8.63
N SER A 407 -10.72 15.51 -9.55
CA SER A 407 -9.66 15.73 -10.56
C SER A 407 -8.33 16.20 -9.96
N PHE A 408 -8.36 16.88 -8.80
CA PHE A 408 -7.19 17.37 -8.07
C PHE A 408 -6.99 16.70 -6.70
N ALA A 409 -7.68 15.59 -6.45
CA ALA A 409 -7.45 14.73 -5.29
C ALA A 409 -6.23 13.83 -5.52
N MET A 410 -5.07 14.22 -4.96
CA MET A 410 -3.78 13.58 -5.25
C MET A 410 -3.60 12.24 -4.53
N HIS A 411 -4.26 11.18 -5.02
CA HIS A 411 -4.14 9.82 -4.49
C HIS A 411 -4.07 8.73 -5.56
N VAL A 412 -3.56 7.55 -5.19
CA VAL A 412 -3.73 6.31 -5.97
C VAL A 412 -4.25 5.22 -5.04
N LYS A 413 -5.37 4.60 -5.42
CA LYS A 413 -6.10 3.61 -4.59
C LYS A 413 -6.50 4.15 -3.21
N GLY A 414 -6.73 5.46 -3.10
CA GLY A 414 -7.08 6.15 -1.86
C GLY A 414 -5.91 6.53 -0.97
N LEU A 415 -4.67 6.15 -1.29
CA LEU A 415 -3.48 6.58 -0.57
C LEU A 415 -2.89 7.83 -1.24
N GLU A 416 -2.69 8.89 -0.46
CA GLU A 416 -2.17 10.18 -0.90
C GLU A 416 -0.80 10.04 -1.57
N LEU A 417 -0.53 10.84 -2.60
CA LEU A 417 0.74 10.82 -3.30
C LEU A 417 1.87 11.38 -2.41
N PRO A 418 3.08 10.77 -2.45
CA PRO A 418 4.26 11.28 -1.77
C PRO A 418 4.88 12.48 -2.52
N ALA A 419 5.97 13.04 -1.96
CA ALA A 419 6.57 14.31 -2.36
C ALA A 419 7.33 14.29 -3.71
N TYR A 420 6.90 13.51 -4.70
CA TYR A 420 7.49 13.56 -6.04
C TYR A 420 6.40 13.66 -7.09
N ASP A 421 6.46 14.72 -7.88
CA ASP A 421 5.54 14.92 -9.00
C ASP A 421 5.91 14.00 -10.18
N PRO A 422 5.06 13.02 -10.51
CA PRO A 422 5.37 12.02 -11.53
C PRO A 422 5.41 12.59 -12.97
N ARG A 423 4.91 13.82 -13.23
CA ARG A 423 4.98 14.44 -14.57
C ARG A 423 6.42 14.72 -15.01
N GLY A 424 7.33 14.93 -14.06
CA GLY A 424 8.78 15.01 -14.32
C GLY A 424 9.53 13.67 -14.21
N SER A 425 8.85 12.56 -13.89
CA SER A 425 9.47 11.24 -13.66
C SER A 425 8.46 10.13 -13.99
N TRP A 426 8.31 9.79 -15.27
CA TRP A 426 7.23 8.89 -15.72
C TRP A 426 7.34 7.48 -15.15
N GLY A 427 8.57 6.98 -14.93
CA GLY A 427 8.78 5.72 -14.24
C GLY A 427 8.26 5.75 -12.81
N GLN A 428 8.38 6.89 -12.12
CA GLN A 428 7.79 7.08 -10.79
C GLN A 428 6.26 7.14 -10.86
N GLY A 429 5.68 7.73 -11.91
CA GLY A 429 4.24 7.66 -12.19
C GLY A 429 3.73 6.23 -12.35
N LEU A 430 4.41 5.41 -13.16
CA LEU A 430 4.09 3.98 -13.26
C LEU A 430 4.21 3.29 -11.90
N ALA A 431 5.26 3.58 -11.13
CA ALA A 431 5.46 3.00 -9.80
C ALA A 431 4.31 3.33 -8.83
N TYR A 432 3.77 4.55 -8.86
CA TYR A 432 2.58 4.90 -8.07
C TYR A 432 1.34 4.15 -8.55
N ALA A 433 1.10 4.12 -9.86
CA ALA A 433 -0.07 3.48 -10.44
C ALA A 433 -0.17 2.01 -10.03
N VAL A 434 0.92 1.24 -10.12
CA VAL A 434 0.90 -0.22 -9.88
C VAL A 434 1.16 -0.64 -8.44
N ALA A 435 1.53 0.30 -7.55
CA ALA A 435 1.85 0.00 -6.16
C ALA A 435 0.68 -0.70 -5.43
N ASN A 436 0.95 -1.87 -4.84
CA ASN A 436 -0.07 -2.68 -4.17
C ASN A 436 -0.82 -1.94 -3.06
N ARG A 437 -0.12 -1.15 -2.24
CA ARG A 437 -0.75 -0.42 -1.12
C ARG A 437 -1.36 0.93 -1.50
N GLY A 438 -1.32 1.32 -2.78
CA GLY A 438 -1.62 2.68 -3.24
C GLY A 438 -0.38 3.56 -3.43
N GLY A 439 -0.60 4.83 -3.78
CA GLY A 439 0.41 5.79 -4.23
C GLY A 439 1.57 5.95 -3.25
N CYS A 440 2.68 5.23 -3.48
CA CYS A 440 3.82 5.24 -2.56
C CYS A 440 5.14 4.99 -3.29
N HIS A 441 6.12 5.85 -3.01
CA HIS A 441 7.44 5.81 -3.63
C HIS A 441 8.30 4.64 -3.12
N LEU A 442 8.04 4.13 -1.91
CA LEU A 442 8.80 3.01 -1.35
C LEU A 442 8.33 1.64 -1.87
N SER A 443 7.34 1.57 -2.76
CA SER A 443 7.00 0.33 -3.47
C SER A 443 8.00 0.07 -4.60
N ALA A 444 8.31 1.11 -5.38
CA ALA A 444 9.45 1.18 -6.28
C ALA A 444 9.84 2.65 -6.48
N THR A 445 11.15 2.89 -6.48
CA THR A 445 11.73 4.23 -6.55
C THR A 445 12.47 4.41 -7.87
N LEU A 446 11.89 5.21 -8.77
CA LEU A 446 12.43 5.45 -10.11
C LEU A 446 13.02 6.85 -10.29
N PHE A 447 12.54 7.84 -9.52
CA PHE A 447 13.05 9.21 -9.60
C PHE A 447 14.58 9.33 -9.45
N PRO A 448 15.33 8.50 -8.69
CA PRO A 448 16.78 8.63 -8.66
C PRO A 448 17.43 8.24 -9.98
N LEU A 449 16.91 7.21 -10.67
CA LEU A 449 17.43 6.82 -11.98
C LEU A 449 17.08 7.85 -13.05
N GLU A 450 15.91 8.48 -12.93
CA GLU A 450 15.38 9.43 -13.92
C GLU A 450 15.93 10.85 -13.77
N VAL A 451 16.05 11.32 -12.52
CA VAL A 451 16.29 12.73 -12.21
C VAL A 451 17.63 12.95 -11.50
N PHE A 452 17.99 12.12 -10.52
CA PHE A 452 19.20 12.38 -9.73
C PHE A 452 20.47 11.89 -10.45
N LEU A 453 20.43 10.70 -11.03
CA LEU A 453 21.58 10.03 -11.64
C LEU A 453 21.61 10.19 -13.17
N GLY A 454 20.47 10.50 -13.80
CA GLY A 454 20.35 10.65 -15.25
C GLY A 454 20.59 9.37 -16.05
N PHE A 455 20.39 8.20 -15.43
CA PHE A 455 20.55 6.90 -16.11
C PHE A 455 19.37 6.54 -17.02
N LEU A 456 18.20 7.14 -16.78
CA LEU A 456 17.01 6.97 -17.61
C LEU A 456 16.44 8.35 -17.98
N LYS A 457 15.98 8.52 -19.21
CA LYS A 457 15.29 9.74 -19.66
C LYS A 457 13.94 9.86 -18.95
N PRO A 458 13.60 10.95 -18.25
CA PRO A 458 12.43 11.02 -17.37
C PRO A 458 11.07 10.92 -18.06
N ARG A 459 10.96 11.41 -19.31
CA ARG A 459 9.69 11.59 -20.03
C ARG A 459 9.55 10.66 -21.23
N THR A 460 9.76 9.36 -21.00
CA THR A 460 9.56 8.34 -22.04
C THR A 460 9.09 7.02 -21.41
N PRO A 461 8.24 6.23 -22.10
CA PRO A 461 7.85 4.90 -21.61
C PRO A 461 9.00 3.88 -21.62
N LYS A 462 10.07 4.15 -22.38
CA LYS A 462 11.16 3.20 -22.60
C LYS A 462 11.87 2.83 -21.30
N ALA A 463 12.11 1.53 -21.11
CA ALA A 463 12.77 0.90 -19.95
C ALA A 463 12.02 0.99 -18.61
N LYS A 464 11.01 1.84 -18.45
CA LYS A 464 10.34 2.11 -17.17
C LYS A 464 9.75 0.86 -16.52
N ALA A 465 8.97 0.12 -17.29
CA ALA A 465 8.32 -1.10 -16.81
C ALA A 465 9.31 -2.16 -16.28
N HIS A 466 10.50 -2.27 -16.87
CA HIS A 466 11.53 -3.21 -16.41
C HIS A 466 12.07 -2.84 -15.03
N PHE A 467 12.40 -1.56 -14.84
CA PHE A 467 12.95 -1.08 -13.57
C PHE A 467 11.90 -1.00 -12.48
N VAL A 468 10.65 -0.60 -12.78
CA VAL A 468 9.54 -0.68 -11.80
C VAL A 468 9.37 -2.12 -11.32
N ARG A 469 9.26 -3.08 -12.26
CA ARG A 469 9.16 -4.51 -11.92
C ARG A 469 10.36 -4.99 -11.10
N PHE A 470 11.57 -4.57 -11.44
CA PHE A 470 12.79 -4.94 -10.71
C PHE A 470 12.80 -4.37 -9.29
N PHE A 471 12.56 -3.07 -9.12
CA PHE A 471 12.63 -2.42 -7.80
C PHE A 471 11.54 -2.89 -6.86
N GLU A 472 10.32 -3.14 -7.32
CA GLU A 472 9.29 -3.74 -6.49
C GLU A 472 9.73 -5.10 -5.91
N SER A 473 10.34 -5.96 -6.75
CA SER A 473 10.82 -7.26 -6.29
C SER A 473 12.02 -7.12 -5.37
N LEU A 474 12.97 -6.25 -5.72
CA LEU A 474 14.14 -5.96 -4.88
C LEU A 474 13.72 -5.42 -3.50
N TYR A 475 12.82 -4.44 -3.46
CA TYR A 475 12.39 -3.79 -2.23
C TYR A 475 11.52 -4.71 -1.37
N ALA A 476 10.70 -5.57 -1.98
CA ALA A 476 10.02 -6.63 -1.25
C ALA A 476 11.02 -7.60 -0.61
N GLY A 477 12.10 -7.97 -1.32
CA GLY A 477 13.19 -8.78 -0.77
C GLY A 477 13.92 -8.08 0.38
N ILE A 478 14.30 -6.82 0.21
CA ILE A 478 15.04 -6.03 1.22
C ILE A 478 14.21 -5.81 2.49
N ASN A 479 12.93 -5.46 2.35
CA ASN A 479 12.01 -5.34 3.50
C ASN A 479 11.70 -6.68 4.17
N SER A 480 12.12 -7.80 3.57
CA SER A 480 12.06 -9.15 4.15
C SER A 480 13.39 -9.60 4.78
N LEU A 481 14.49 -8.91 4.52
CA LEU A 481 15.74 -8.99 5.30
C LEU A 481 15.80 -7.96 6.46
N PRO A 482 14.79 -7.09 6.56
CA PRO A 482 14.82 -5.70 7.02
C PRO A 482 16.19 -5.03 7.18
N THR A 483 16.84 -4.75 6.06
CA THR A 483 17.83 -3.68 5.99
C THR A 483 17.19 -2.39 5.48
N CYS A 484 17.78 -1.23 5.79
CA CYS A 484 17.27 0.06 5.30
C CYS A 484 17.33 0.15 3.77
N LEU A 485 16.26 0.61 3.12
CA LEU A 485 16.21 0.79 1.67
C LEU A 485 17.29 1.73 1.14
N PHE A 486 17.75 2.71 1.92
CA PHE A 486 18.85 3.59 1.48
C PHE A 486 20.17 2.86 1.21
N THR A 487 20.35 1.65 1.74
CA THR A 487 21.50 0.80 1.39
C THR A 487 21.53 0.44 -0.09
N THR A 488 20.42 0.55 -0.84
CA THR A 488 20.38 0.22 -2.27
C THR A 488 21.26 1.13 -3.10
N TYR A 489 21.39 2.43 -2.74
CA TYR A 489 22.31 3.34 -3.42
C TYR A 489 23.73 2.80 -3.36
N ALA A 490 24.19 2.45 -2.15
CA ALA A 490 25.52 1.91 -1.94
C ALA A 490 25.67 0.52 -2.58
N TYR A 491 24.81 -0.44 -2.25
CA TYR A 491 25.03 -1.84 -2.60
C TYR A 491 24.94 -2.08 -4.11
N LEU A 492 24.09 -1.34 -4.82
CA LEU A 492 23.95 -1.47 -6.26
C LEU A 492 24.98 -0.65 -7.04
N LEU A 493 25.28 0.59 -6.63
CA LEU A 493 26.14 1.50 -7.40
C LEU A 493 27.63 1.33 -7.09
N GLU A 494 27.98 0.78 -5.93
CA GLU A 494 29.38 0.55 -5.54
C GLU A 494 29.92 -0.83 -5.91
N ALA A 495 29.04 -1.72 -6.40
CA ALA A 495 29.43 -2.99 -6.95
C ALA A 495 30.36 -2.82 -8.16
N PRO A 496 31.32 -3.72 -8.40
CA PRO A 496 32.37 -3.52 -9.41
C PRO A 496 31.83 -3.14 -10.80
N ILE A 497 30.83 -3.87 -11.31
CA ILE A 497 30.26 -3.61 -12.65
C ILE A 497 29.67 -2.20 -12.71
N ALA A 498 28.82 -1.82 -11.77
CA ALA A 498 28.17 -0.51 -11.78
C ALA A 498 29.17 0.64 -11.56
N ARG A 499 30.15 0.45 -10.69
CA ARG A 499 31.14 1.47 -10.33
C ARG A 499 32.15 1.75 -11.43
N TRP A 500 32.67 0.69 -12.07
CA TRP A 500 33.76 0.82 -13.04
C TRP A 500 33.26 1.03 -14.47
N THR A 501 31.97 0.81 -14.74
CA THR A 501 31.38 1.15 -16.04
C THR A 501 31.26 2.67 -16.18
N PRO A 502 31.80 3.28 -17.26
CA PRO A 502 31.62 4.71 -17.52
C PRO A 502 30.13 5.09 -17.54
N LYS A 503 29.77 6.20 -16.87
CA LYS A 503 28.37 6.66 -16.74
C LYS A 503 27.59 6.73 -18.07
N PRO A 504 28.15 7.22 -19.19
CA PRO A 504 27.42 7.25 -20.46
C PRO A 504 27.07 5.85 -20.99
N ILE A 505 28.00 4.90 -20.85
CA ILE A 505 27.79 3.50 -21.24
C ILE A 505 26.74 2.85 -20.33
N LEU A 506 26.82 3.11 -19.02
CA LEU A 506 25.84 2.62 -18.06
C LEU A 506 24.45 3.17 -18.35
N ALA A 507 24.31 4.49 -18.55
CA ALA A 507 23.05 5.13 -18.90
C ALA A 507 22.47 4.60 -20.21
N TRP A 508 23.30 4.46 -21.26
CA TRP A 508 22.88 3.88 -22.52
C TRP A 508 22.40 2.44 -22.35
N THR A 509 23.11 1.62 -21.58
CA THR A 509 22.76 0.23 -21.32
C THR A 509 21.46 0.11 -20.53
N MET A 510 21.29 0.91 -19.47
CA MET A 510 20.06 0.93 -18.67
C MET A 510 18.86 1.39 -19.52
N GLN A 511 19.03 2.41 -20.37
CA GLN A 511 17.96 2.96 -21.18
C GLN A 511 17.57 2.07 -22.37
N ASN A 512 18.53 1.39 -23.00
CA ASN A 512 18.32 0.66 -24.26
C ASN A 512 18.28 -0.86 -24.10
N LEU A 513 19.00 -1.41 -23.10
CA LEU A 513 19.07 -2.84 -22.82
C LEU A 513 18.65 -3.14 -21.36
N PRO A 514 17.45 -2.71 -20.93
CA PRO A 514 17.05 -2.79 -19.52
C PRO A 514 17.01 -4.22 -18.98
N ALA A 515 16.68 -5.21 -19.81
CA ALA A 515 16.68 -6.62 -19.41
C ALA A 515 18.08 -7.14 -19.09
N VAL A 516 19.10 -6.67 -19.81
CA VAL A 516 20.51 -6.99 -19.56
C VAL A 516 21.00 -6.24 -18.33
N ALA A 517 20.72 -4.93 -18.24
CA ALA A 517 21.12 -4.09 -17.11
C ALA A 517 20.62 -4.66 -15.76
N VAL A 518 19.34 -5.05 -15.70
CA VAL A 518 18.76 -5.66 -14.48
C VAL A 518 19.42 -6.99 -14.12
N ARG A 519 19.79 -7.82 -15.10
CA ARG A 519 20.47 -9.11 -14.85
C ARG A 519 21.91 -8.94 -14.34
N LEU A 520 22.57 -7.84 -14.70
CA LEU A 520 23.94 -7.53 -14.28
C LEU A 520 24.01 -6.83 -12.91
N MET A 521 22.87 -6.45 -12.30
CA MET A 521 22.85 -5.87 -10.96
C MET A 521 23.38 -6.86 -9.92
N ASP A 522 24.38 -6.44 -9.15
CA ASP A 522 24.96 -7.26 -8.09
C ASP A 522 24.13 -7.16 -6.81
N LEU A 523 23.47 -8.27 -6.45
CA LEU A 523 22.68 -8.38 -5.22
C LEU A 523 23.39 -9.18 -4.11
N ARG A 524 24.68 -9.51 -4.29
CA ARG A 524 25.40 -10.44 -3.41
C ARG A 524 25.57 -9.92 -1.99
N VAL A 525 25.54 -8.61 -1.76
CA VAL A 525 25.58 -8.10 -0.38
C VAL A 525 24.32 -8.52 0.38
N PHE A 526 23.14 -8.34 -0.22
CA PHE A 526 21.87 -8.76 0.39
C PHE A 526 21.80 -10.26 0.59
N THR A 527 22.15 -11.05 -0.44
CA THR A 527 22.08 -12.49 -0.33
C THR A 527 23.10 -13.04 0.65
N ARG A 528 24.36 -12.59 0.64
CA ARG A 528 25.36 -13.02 1.62
C ARG A 528 24.99 -12.67 3.04
N LEU A 529 24.37 -11.51 3.29
CA LEU A 529 23.86 -11.17 4.62
C LEU A 529 22.82 -12.19 5.12
N PHE A 530 21.93 -12.65 4.24
CA PHE A 530 20.98 -13.72 4.58
C PHE A 530 21.67 -15.06 4.78
N GLU A 531 22.50 -15.48 3.81
CA GLU A 531 23.16 -16.79 3.81
C GLU A 531 24.05 -16.98 5.04
N THR A 532 24.87 -15.99 5.35
CA THR A 532 25.83 -16.06 6.46
C THR A 532 25.16 -15.88 7.82
N MET A 533 24.00 -15.21 7.86
CA MET A 533 23.21 -15.13 9.08
C MET A 533 22.47 -16.44 9.35
N TYR A 534 21.67 -16.92 8.40
CA TYR A 534 20.73 -18.03 8.61
C TYR A 534 21.32 -19.41 8.28
N GLY A 535 22.36 -19.49 7.46
CA GLY A 535 22.99 -20.75 7.04
C GLY A 535 22.36 -21.42 5.82
N VAL A 536 21.41 -20.76 5.13
CA VAL A 536 20.79 -21.29 3.90
C VAL A 536 21.23 -20.48 2.68
N SER A 537 21.71 -21.18 1.65
CA SER A 537 22.12 -20.58 0.38
C SER A 537 20.95 -19.89 -0.32
N LEU A 538 21.23 -18.72 -0.91
CA LEU A 538 20.27 -17.89 -1.60
C LEU A 538 20.94 -17.17 -2.76
N SER A 539 20.72 -17.65 -3.97
CA SER A 539 21.22 -16.96 -5.17
C SER A 539 20.50 -15.61 -5.38
N PRO A 540 21.13 -14.63 -6.06
CA PRO A 540 20.46 -13.38 -6.47
C PRO A 540 19.14 -13.61 -7.22
N ALA A 541 19.06 -14.66 -8.05
CA ALA A 541 17.85 -15.01 -8.79
C ALA A 541 16.74 -15.57 -7.88
N GLU A 542 17.09 -16.32 -6.83
CA GLU A 542 16.13 -16.77 -5.81
C GLU A 542 15.64 -15.61 -4.94
N PHE A 543 16.53 -14.69 -4.56
CA PHE A 543 16.17 -13.48 -3.81
C PHE A 543 15.16 -12.61 -4.57
N LEU A 544 15.40 -12.34 -5.86
CA LEU A 544 14.42 -11.65 -6.70
C LEU A 544 13.13 -12.45 -6.89
N ARG A 545 13.19 -13.79 -6.96
CA ARG A 545 11.99 -14.64 -7.01
C ARG A 545 11.18 -14.58 -5.72
N ALA A 546 11.81 -14.47 -4.56
CA ALA A 546 11.14 -14.24 -3.28
C ALA A 546 10.45 -12.88 -3.29
N GLY A 547 11.13 -11.84 -3.76
CA GLY A 547 10.54 -10.52 -4.00
C GLY A 547 9.32 -10.56 -4.94
N ASP A 548 9.45 -11.21 -6.10
CA ASP A 548 8.34 -11.40 -7.04
C ASP A 548 7.16 -12.10 -6.37
N ARG A 549 7.41 -13.17 -5.61
CA ARG A 549 6.38 -13.94 -4.89
C ARG A 549 5.60 -13.05 -3.93
N ILE A 550 6.30 -12.23 -3.15
CA ILE A 550 5.70 -11.31 -2.17
C ILE A 550 4.83 -10.27 -2.89
N VAL A 551 5.36 -9.61 -3.94
CA VAL A 551 4.61 -8.61 -4.71
C VAL A 551 3.37 -9.21 -5.38
N VAL A 552 3.49 -10.42 -5.94
CA VAL A 552 2.36 -11.12 -6.58
C VAL A 552 1.34 -11.60 -5.57
N LEU A 553 1.75 -12.03 -4.37
CA LEU A 553 0.82 -12.42 -3.30
C LEU A 553 0.03 -11.20 -2.81
N GLU A 554 0.67 -10.06 -2.57
CA GLU A 554 -0.04 -8.80 -2.26
C GLU A 554 -1.01 -8.41 -3.37
N ARG A 555 -0.57 -8.50 -4.64
CA ARG A 555 -1.43 -8.20 -5.78
C ARG A 555 -2.64 -9.13 -5.83
N LEU A 556 -2.45 -10.42 -5.55
CA LEU A 556 -3.52 -11.41 -5.54
C LEU A 556 -4.57 -11.09 -4.47
N LEU A 557 -4.14 -10.74 -3.25
CA LEU A 557 -5.03 -10.30 -2.17
C LEU A 557 -5.83 -9.06 -2.58
N ASN A 558 -5.18 -8.10 -3.22
CA ASN A 558 -5.85 -6.89 -3.69
C ASN A 558 -6.82 -7.16 -4.84
N VAL A 559 -6.49 -8.07 -5.76
CA VAL A 559 -7.42 -8.52 -6.82
C VAL A 559 -8.65 -9.18 -6.19
N MET A 560 -8.48 -9.94 -5.10
CA MET A 560 -9.62 -10.51 -4.36
C MET A 560 -10.49 -9.43 -3.71
N GLU A 561 -9.92 -8.26 -3.38
CA GLU A 561 -10.67 -7.06 -2.96
C GLU A 561 -11.28 -6.26 -4.12
N GLY A 562 -11.02 -6.67 -5.38
CA GLY A 562 -11.59 -6.06 -6.58
C GLY A 562 -10.63 -5.22 -7.41
N VAL A 563 -9.36 -5.11 -7.02
CA VAL A 563 -8.35 -4.33 -7.78
C VAL A 563 -8.12 -4.92 -9.17
N SER A 564 -8.16 -4.05 -10.15
CA SER A 564 -7.95 -4.30 -11.57
C SER A 564 -7.09 -3.20 -12.18
N ARG A 565 -6.99 -3.18 -13.52
CA ARG A 565 -6.35 -2.07 -14.24
C ARG A 565 -7.02 -0.72 -13.95
N LYS A 566 -8.33 -0.67 -13.68
CA LYS A 566 -9.04 0.60 -13.44
C LYS A 566 -8.43 1.37 -12.25
N GLU A 567 -7.99 0.63 -11.23
CA GLU A 567 -7.37 1.17 -10.02
C GLU A 567 -5.87 1.45 -10.19
N ASP A 568 -5.24 0.96 -11.27
CA ASP A 568 -3.83 1.22 -11.61
C ASP A 568 -3.71 2.47 -12.48
N THR A 569 -4.19 3.60 -11.95
CA THR A 569 -4.18 4.92 -12.61
C THR A 569 -3.47 5.98 -11.74
N LEU A 570 -3.39 7.20 -12.25
CA LEU A 570 -2.94 8.41 -11.56
C LEU A 570 -4.09 9.43 -11.44
N PRO A 571 -4.01 10.42 -10.55
CA PRO A 571 -4.98 11.52 -10.51
C PRO A 571 -5.11 12.21 -11.86
N GLU A 572 -6.30 12.74 -12.17
CA GLU A 572 -6.60 13.33 -13.48
C GLU A 572 -5.62 14.46 -13.83
N ARG A 573 -5.39 15.41 -12.91
CA ARG A 573 -4.39 16.48 -13.08
C ARG A 573 -3.02 15.98 -13.53
N ILE A 574 -2.57 14.83 -13.02
CA ILE A 574 -1.27 14.27 -13.37
C ILE A 574 -1.23 13.78 -14.82
N LEU A 575 -2.37 13.31 -15.33
CA LEU A 575 -2.51 12.75 -16.68
C LEU A 575 -2.83 13.83 -17.73
N THR A 576 -3.53 14.90 -17.34
CA THR A 576 -4.12 15.87 -18.28
C THR A 576 -3.49 17.26 -18.23
N GLU A 577 -2.91 17.68 -17.09
CA GLU A 577 -2.42 19.05 -16.90
C GLU A 577 -0.88 19.13 -17.00
N ALA A 578 -0.39 20.03 -17.86
CA ALA A 578 1.00 20.47 -17.86
C ALA A 578 1.27 21.43 -16.68
N ARG A 579 2.55 21.61 -16.31
CA ARG A 579 2.94 22.47 -15.18
C ARG A 579 3.55 23.78 -15.66
N PRO A 580 3.38 24.88 -14.91
CA PRO A 580 4.08 26.12 -15.19
C PRO A 580 5.60 25.94 -15.29
N CYS A 581 6.22 25.15 -14.41
CA CYS A 581 7.67 24.90 -14.42
C CYS A 581 8.18 24.18 -15.68
N ASP A 582 7.29 23.55 -16.43
CA ASP A 582 7.62 22.81 -17.65
C ASP A 582 7.77 23.72 -18.87
N ALA A 583 7.18 24.93 -18.83
CA ALA A 583 7.34 25.96 -19.85
C ALA A 583 8.56 26.88 -19.60
N ALA A 584 9.00 27.01 -18.34
CA ALA A 584 10.08 27.91 -17.95
C ALA A 584 11.47 27.25 -18.07
N ASP A 585 12.22 27.60 -19.11
CA ASP A 585 13.67 27.38 -19.17
C ASP A 585 14.38 28.50 -18.38
N SER A 586 14.37 28.41 -17.05
CA SER A 586 14.88 29.49 -16.19
C SER A 586 16.36 29.32 -15.86
N GLY A 587 17.14 30.40 -15.99
CA GLY A 587 18.56 30.45 -15.64
C GLY A 587 18.88 30.07 -14.18
N SER A 588 17.89 30.07 -13.28
CA SER A 588 18.05 29.61 -11.88
C SER A 588 18.28 28.10 -11.78
N LYS A 589 17.68 27.29 -12.70
CA LYS A 589 17.91 25.84 -12.78
C LYS A 589 19.39 25.55 -13.02
N ARG A 590 20.04 26.28 -13.94
CA ARG A 590 21.47 26.10 -14.29
C ARG A 590 22.43 26.37 -13.12
N THR A 591 22.18 27.41 -12.32
CA THR A 591 23.04 27.75 -11.16
C THR A 591 22.97 26.69 -10.06
N LEU A 592 21.77 26.15 -9.80
CA LEU A 592 21.57 25.05 -8.85
C LEU A 592 22.21 23.75 -9.36
N TRP A 593 22.09 23.45 -10.67
CA TRP A 593 22.75 22.31 -11.31
C TRP A 593 24.28 22.36 -11.20
N ARG A 594 24.92 23.54 -11.33
CA ARG A 594 26.37 23.67 -11.12
C ARG A 594 26.81 23.28 -9.70
N ARG A 595 25.97 23.51 -8.69
CA ARG A 595 26.23 23.09 -7.29
C ARG A 595 26.05 21.57 -7.12
N LEU A 596 25.05 20.99 -7.79
CA LEU A 596 24.73 19.56 -7.76
C LEU A 596 25.65 18.69 -8.65
N ALA A 597 26.31 19.27 -9.65
CA ALA A 597 27.30 18.59 -10.49
C ALA A 597 28.45 17.97 -9.66
N ARG A 598 28.78 18.56 -8.50
CA ARG A 598 29.77 18.04 -7.54
C ARG A 598 29.34 16.70 -6.91
N LEU A 599 28.05 16.36 -6.93
CA LEU A 599 27.51 15.06 -6.50
C LEU A 599 27.43 14.06 -7.67
N GLY A 600 27.90 14.43 -8.86
CA GLY A 600 27.90 13.59 -10.06
C GLY A 600 26.54 13.46 -10.74
N CYS A 601 25.61 14.39 -10.49
CA CYS A 601 24.31 14.49 -11.15
C CYS A 601 24.48 15.23 -12.49
N PRO A 602 24.13 14.63 -13.65
CA PRO A 602 24.28 15.30 -14.95
C PRO A 602 23.27 16.44 -15.12
N GLU A 603 23.68 17.52 -15.79
CA GLU A 603 22.76 18.61 -16.18
C GLU A 603 21.71 18.08 -17.18
N PRO A 604 20.42 18.35 -16.97
CA PRO A 604 19.39 17.94 -17.93
C PRO A 604 19.57 18.68 -19.25
N ALA A 605 19.42 17.96 -20.36
CA ALA A 605 19.50 18.57 -21.68
C ALA A 605 18.39 19.62 -21.86
N PRO A 606 18.67 20.81 -22.41
CA PRO A 606 17.65 21.81 -22.70
C PRO A 606 16.65 21.23 -23.71
N SER A 607 15.37 21.53 -23.51
CA SER A 607 14.30 21.11 -24.43
C SER A 607 13.52 22.35 -24.87
N ALA A 608 13.51 22.60 -26.18
CA ALA A 608 12.83 23.75 -26.79
C ALA A 608 11.32 23.55 -26.99
N ALA A 609 10.77 22.39 -26.62
CA ALA A 609 9.35 22.06 -26.78
C ALA A 609 8.71 21.77 -25.41
N PRO A 610 7.42 22.17 -25.20
CA PRO A 610 6.70 21.78 -24.01
C PRO A 610 6.67 20.25 -23.90
N PRO A 611 6.93 19.68 -22.72
CA PRO A 611 7.03 18.24 -22.57
C PRO A 611 5.70 17.55 -22.84
N PRO A 612 5.73 16.30 -23.34
CA PRO A 612 4.52 15.51 -23.49
C PRO A 612 3.87 15.21 -22.14
N LEU A 613 2.54 15.02 -22.15
CA LEU A 613 1.80 14.51 -21.01
C LEU A 613 2.19 13.05 -20.69
N LEU A 614 2.01 12.64 -19.43
CA LEU A 614 2.45 11.34 -18.94
C LEU A 614 1.72 10.18 -19.63
N ALA A 615 2.44 9.42 -20.46
CA ALA A 615 1.88 8.28 -21.20
C ALA A 615 1.85 7.00 -20.34
N LEU A 616 0.83 6.85 -19.50
CA LEU A 616 0.73 5.74 -18.54
C LEU A 616 0.41 4.38 -19.19
N ASP A 617 -0.53 4.34 -20.15
CA ASP A 617 -1.07 3.09 -20.70
C ASP A 617 -0.02 2.18 -21.37
N PRO A 618 0.89 2.70 -22.23
CA PRO A 618 1.95 1.87 -22.81
C PRO A 618 2.89 1.29 -21.74
N MET A 619 3.13 2.04 -20.65
CA MET A 619 3.95 1.58 -19.54
C MET A 619 3.25 0.48 -18.73
N LEU A 620 1.93 0.61 -18.50
CA LEU A 620 1.11 -0.42 -17.83
C LEU A 620 1.09 -1.73 -18.63
N ASP A 621 0.91 -1.66 -19.95
CA ASP A 621 0.90 -2.86 -20.81
C ASP A 621 2.23 -3.60 -20.76
N ALA A 622 3.34 -2.86 -20.89
CA ALA A 622 4.68 -3.43 -20.75
C ALA A 622 4.90 -4.03 -19.35
N TYR A 623 4.45 -3.35 -18.30
CA TYR A 623 4.56 -3.82 -16.92
C TYR A 623 3.78 -5.12 -16.69
N TYR A 624 2.52 -5.21 -17.12
CA TYR A 624 1.70 -6.41 -16.99
C TYR A 624 2.30 -7.59 -17.74
N ALA A 625 2.80 -7.36 -18.96
CA ALA A 625 3.47 -8.40 -19.73
C ALA A 625 4.69 -8.97 -18.96
N LEU A 626 5.55 -8.09 -18.42
CA LEU A 626 6.74 -8.49 -17.66
C LEU A 626 6.42 -9.22 -16.36
N ARG A 627 5.40 -8.76 -15.64
CA ARG A 627 4.92 -9.40 -14.41
C ARG A 627 4.24 -10.74 -14.66
N GLY A 628 3.77 -10.98 -15.89
CA GLY A 628 2.95 -12.14 -16.21
C GLY A 628 1.53 -11.98 -15.68
N TYR A 629 0.96 -10.79 -15.86
CA TYR A 629 -0.43 -10.46 -15.56
C TYR A 629 -1.26 -10.46 -16.86
N THR A 630 -2.58 -10.53 -16.73
CA THR A 630 -3.51 -10.25 -17.83
C THR A 630 -3.49 -8.76 -18.17
N ARG A 631 -4.09 -8.36 -19.29
CA ARG A 631 -4.29 -6.94 -19.64
C ARG A 631 -5.12 -6.15 -18.62
N ASN A 632 -5.82 -6.84 -17.71
CA ASN A 632 -6.57 -6.23 -16.61
C ASN A 632 -5.78 -6.22 -15.28
N GLY A 633 -4.47 -6.50 -15.32
CA GLY A 633 -3.62 -6.44 -14.14
C GLY A 633 -3.83 -7.58 -13.15
N ILE A 634 -4.39 -8.72 -13.60
CA ILE A 634 -4.62 -9.90 -12.76
C ILE A 634 -3.47 -10.90 -12.95
N PRO A 635 -2.80 -11.39 -11.90
CA PRO A 635 -1.78 -12.42 -12.02
C PRO A 635 -2.27 -13.65 -12.80
N MET A 636 -1.53 -14.10 -13.82
CA MET A 636 -1.93 -15.31 -14.56
C MET A 636 -1.69 -16.58 -13.74
N LYS A 637 -2.52 -17.63 -13.94
CA LYS A 637 -2.32 -18.94 -13.29
C LYS A 637 -0.90 -19.51 -13.47
N LYS A 638 -0.30 -19.32 -14.67
CA LYS A 638 1.09 -19.72 -14.93
C LYS A 638 2.11 -19.00 -14.03
N THR A 639 1.85 -17.73 -13.73
CA THR A 639 2.69 -16.89 -12.86
C THR A 639 2.59 -17.37 -11.43
N LEU A 640 1.37 -17.63 -10.94
CA LEU A 640 1.12 -18.17 -9.60
C LEU A 640 1.81 -19.51 -9.40
N ARG A 641 1.67 -20.45 -10.36
CA ARG A 641 2.37 -21.75 -10.32
C ARG A 641 3.89 -21.61 -10.32
N ARG A 642 4.44 -20.78 -11.21
CA ARG A 642 5.89 -20.51 -11.28
C ARG A 642 6.44 -19.96 -9.96
N LEU A 643 5.69 -19.08 -9.31
CA LEU A 643 6.10 -18.47 -8.04
C LEU A 643 5.72 -19.31 -6.82
N LYS A 644 4.94 -20.39 -6.97
CA LYS A 644 4.37 -21.19 -5.88
C LYS A 644 3.55 -20.31 -4.92
N VAL A 645 2.75 -19.40 -5.48
CA VAL A 645 1.76 -18.60 -4.74
C VAL A 645 0.44 -19.36 -4.76
N SER A 646 0.00 -19.79 -3.59
CA SER A 646 -1.28 -20.49 -3.41
C SER A 646 -2.42 -19.49 -3.17
N MET A 647 -3.66 -19.93 -3.40
CA MET A 647 -4.83 -19.10 -3.11
C MET A 647 -5.06 -19.08 -1.60
N PRO A 648 -5.15 -17.90 -0.97
CA PRO A 648 -5.49 -17.82 0.45
C PRO A 648 -6.95 -18.26 0.65
N THR A 649 -7.18 -19.14 1.61
CA THR A 649 -8.49 -19.63 2.04
C THR A 649 -8.55 -19.63 3.56
N HIS A 650 -9.72 -19.47 4.17
CA HIS A 650 -9.85 -19.51 5.62
C HIS A 650 -9.27 -20.84 6.18
N GLY A 651 -8.25 -20.76 7.06
CA GLY A 651 -7.58 -21.93 7.63
C GLY A 651 -6.37 -22.48 6.85
N GLY A 652 -5.82 -21.73 5.89
CA GLY A 652 -4.53 -22.05 5.26
C GLY A 652 -4.44 -21.69 3.78
N PHE A 653 -3.67 -22.46 3.01
CA PHE A 653 -3.62 -22.35 1.56
C PHE A 653 -4.37 -23.49 0.90
N ALA A 654 -5.38 -23.16 0.10
CA ALA A 654 -5.80 -24.06 -0.95
C ALA A 654 -4.73 -24.03 -2.05
N ALA A 655 -4.29 -25.22 -2.51
CA ALA A 655 -3.66 -25.33 -3.82
C ALA A 655 -4.54 -24.56 -4.84
N VAL A 656 -3.93 -23.88 -5.82
CA VAL A 656 -4.69 -23.32 -6.95
C VAL A 656 -5.55 -24.46 -7.49
N PRO A 657 -6.89 -24.45 -7.29
CA PRO A 657 -7.65 -25.68 -7.41
C PRO A 657 -7.57 -26.17 -8.85
N ASP A 658 -7.10 -27.40 -9.06
CA ASP A 658 -7.37 -28.09 -10.33
C ASP A 658 -8.88 -28.35 -10.45
N ARG A 659 -9.57 -28.58 -9.33
CA ARG A 659 -11.04 -28.64 -9.18
C ARG A 659 -11.46 -28.18 -7.77
N ALA A 660 -12.45 -27.29 -7.68
CA ALA A 660 -12.93 -26.71 -6.41
C ALA A 660 -13.98 -27.61 -5.70
N VAL A 661 -14.03 -27.50 -4.36
CA VAL A 661 -14.96 -28.19 -3.43
C VAL A 661 -16.45 -27.81 -3.61
N LEU A 662 -16.76 -26.92 -4.55
CA LEU A 662 -17.98 -27.01 -5.37
C LEU A 662 -17.53 -26.83 -6.81
N ASN A 663 -17.86 -27.79 -7.68
CA ASN A 663 -17.34 -27.82 -9.05
C ASN A 663 -17.62 -26.46 -9.74
N PRO A 664 -16.62 -25.79 -10.35
CA PRO A 664 -16.86 -24.60 -11.18
C PRO A 664 -17.97 -24.82 -12.21
N LEU A 665 -18.20 -26.07 -12.62
CA LEU A 665 -19.36 -26.49 -13.40
C LEU A 665 -20.70 -26.15 -12.74
N VAL A 666 -20.87 -26.37 -11.44
CA VAL A 666 -22.12 -26.04 -10.72
C VAL A 666 -22.40 -24.54 -10.80
N ILE A 667 -21.38 -23.71 -10.54
CA ILE A 667 -21.53 -22.25 -10.63
C ILE A 667 -21.75 -21.81 -12.10
N ARG A 668 -21.07 -22.42 -13.08
CA ARG A 668 -21.31 -22.17 -14.52
C ARG A 668 -22.72 -22.52 -14.93
N VAL A 669 -23.21 -23.69 -14.52
CA VAL A 669 -24.57 -24.15 -14.77
C VAL A 669 -25.55 -23.18 -14.12
N PHE A 670 -25.30 -22.79 -12.87
CA PHE A 670 -26.14 -21.80 -12.20
C PHE A 670 -26.16 -20.46 -12.94
N PHE A 671 -25.00 -19.91 -13.32
CA PHE A 671 -24.92 -18.66 -14.07
C PHE A 671 -25.63 -18.77 -15.43
N MET A 672 -25.51 -19.90 -16.11
CA MET A 672 -26.29 -20.16 -17.32
C MET A 672 -27.80 -20.18 -17.05
N LEU A 673 -28.25 -20.89 -16.01
CA LEU A 673 -29.67 -20.96 -15.63
C LEU A 673 -30.21 -19.58 -15.24
N LEU A 674 -29.49 -18.84 -14.40
CA LEU A 674 -29.84 -17.49 -13.96
C LEU A 674 -29.87 -16.52 -15.12
N GLY A 675 -28.84 -16.50 -15.95
CA GLY A 675 -28.74 -15.60 -17.09
C GLY A 675 -29.86 -15.84 -18.12
N ARG A 676 -30.18 -17.11 -18.40
CA ARG A 676 -31.33 -17.46 -19.25
C ARG A 676 -32.66 -17.11 -18.59
N ALA A 677 -32.82 -17.36 -17.30
CA ALA A 677 -34.02 -17.00 -16.57
C ALA A 677 -34.27 -15.48 -16.60
N LEU A 678 -33.23 -14.66 -16.42
CA LEU A 678 -33.32 -13.20 -16.53
C LEU A 678 -33.67 -12.74 -17.95
N GLN A 679 -33.04 -13.33 -18.98
CA GLN A 679 -33.39 -13.08 -20.39
C GLN A 679 -34.87 -13.39 -20.67
N SER A 680 -35.32 -14.58 -20.29
CA SER A 680 -36.70 -15.03 -20.48
C SER A 680 -37.69 -14.17 -19.70
N ALA A 681 -37.44 -13.89 -18.42
CA ALA A 681 -38.31 -13.06 -17.60
C ALA A 681 -38.44 -11.63 -18.16
N SER A 682 -37.39 -11.07 -18.75
CA SER A 682 -37.45 -9.74 -19.39
C SER A 682 -38.47 -9.66 -20.54
N ARG A 683 -38.85 -10.80 -21.12
CA ARG A 683 -39.83 -10.87 -22.21
C ARG A 683 -41.26 -11.04 -21.74
N MET A 684 -41.49 -11.56 -20.54
CA MET A 684 -42.82 -11.96 -20.08
C MET A 684 -43.30 -11.31 -18.78
N ASP A 685 -42.43 -10.67 -18.00
CA ASP A 685 -42.81 -10.05 -16.73
C ASP A 685 -42.78 -8.53 -16.84
N ASP A 686 -43.91 -7.87 -16.57
CA ASP A 686 -44.04 -6.42 -16.72
C ASP A 686 -43.26 -5.63 -15.65
N VAL A 687 -42.92 -6.24 -14.51
CA VAL A 687 -42.03 -5.61 -13.53
C VAL A 687 -40.61 -5.55 -14.10
N PHE A 688 -40.16 -6.63 -14.76
CA PHE A 688 -38.88 -6.63 -15.46
C PHE A 688 -38.81 -5.53 -16.52
N ARG A 689 -39.83 -5.40 -17.35
CA ARG A 689 -39.89 -4.37 -18.39
C ARG A 689 -39.85 -2.96 -17.80
N ARG A 690 -40.55 -2.72 -16.68
CA ARG A 690 -40.54 -1.42 -15.99
C ARG A 690 -39.17 -1.06 -15.43
N GLU A 691 -38.49 -2.00 -14.78
CA GLU A 691 -37.13 -1.76 -14.24
C GLU A 691 -36.10 -1.56 -15.36
N LEU A 692 -36.22 -2.28 -16.48
CA LEU A 692 -35.31 -2.17 -17.62
C LEU A 692 -35.60 -0.95 -18.51
N ALA A 693 -36.77 -0.31 -18.38
CA ALA A 693 -37.15 0.84 -19.20
C ALA A 693 -36.16 2.00 -19.08
N SER A 694 -35.58 2.20 -17.89
CA SER A 694 -34.60 3.27 -17.63
C SER A 694 -33.18 2.90 -18.06
N TRP A 695 -32.92 1.66 -18.46
CA TRP A 695 -31.56 1.23 -18.81
C TRP A 695 -31.21 1.67 -20.24
N PRO A 696 -30.00 2.21 -20.49
CA PRO A 696 -29.56 2.53 -21.84
C PRO A 696 -29.62 1.31 -22.77
N GLU A 697 -29.89 1.54 -24.06
CA GLU A 697 -29.72 0.48 -25.06
C GLU A 697 -28.25 0.08 -25.14
N GLY A 698 -27.97 -1.22 -25.24
CA GLY A 698 -26.61 -1.74 -25.25
C GLY A 698 -25.97 -1.87 -23.86
N PHE A 699 -26.62 -1.39 -22.80
CA PHE A 699 -26.10 -1.49 -21.43
C PHE A 699 -25.80 -2.94 -21.04
N THR A 700 -24.65 -3.16 -20.43
CA THR A 700 -24.10 -4.48 -20.15
C THR A 700 -23.89 -4.73 -18.66
N VAL A 701 -24.23 -5.95 -18.24
CA VAL A 701 -24.03 -6.43 -16.86
C VAL A 701 -23.15 -7.66 -16.87
N LEU A 702 -22.09 -7.67 -16.07
CA LEU A 702 -21.17 -8.79 -15.90
C LEU A 702 -21.22 -9.31 -14.47
N PHE A 703 -21.52 -10.59 -14.29
CA PHE A 703 -21.27 -11.31 -13.05
C PHE A 703 -19.97 -12.09 -13.17
N LYS A 704 -19.11 -12.03 -12.15
CA LYS A 704 -17.83 -12.77 -12.16
C LYS A 704 -17.47 -13.29 -10.78
N VAL A 705 -16.84 -14.45 -10.72
CA VAL A 705 -16.23 -14.97 -9.50
C VAL A 705 -14.72 -14.77 -9.55
N LEU A 706 -14.16 -14.04 -8.59
CA LEU A 706 -12.75 -13.69 -8.53
C LEU A 706 -11.89 -14.82 -7.95
N PRO A 707 -10.59 -14.87 -8.31
CA PRO A 707 -9.95 -14.15 -9.42
C PRO A 707 -10.06 -14.90 -10.76
N PHE A 708 -10.41 -16.19 -10.76
CA PHE A 708 -10.45 -17.06 -11.96
C PHE A 708 -11.71 -17.92 -12.06
N GLY A 709 -12.78 -17.53 -11.39
CA GLY A 709 -14.02 -18.30 -11.37
C GLY A 709 -14.91 -18.05 -12.59
N PRO A 710 -16.08 -18.70 -12.63
CA PRO A 710 -17.07 -18.53 -13.69
C PRO A 710 -17.54 -17.08 -13.83
N ARG A 711 -18.06 -16.75 -15.01
CA ARG A 711 -18.65 -15.45 -15.30
C ARG A 711 -19.89 -15.60 -16.17
N MET A 712 -20.78 -14.62 -16.12
CA MET A 712 -21.86 -14.46 -17.07
C MET A 712 -22.10 -13.00 -17.40
N ALA A 713 -22.53 -12.72 -18.62
CA ALA A 713 -22.84 -11.39 -19.09
C ALA A 713 -24.25 -11.30 -19.67
N LEU A 714 -24.84 -10.13 -19.51
CA LEU A 714 -26.14 -9.74 -20.04
C LEU A 714 -25.98 -8.41 -20.80
N ARG A 715 -26.81 -8.19 -21.83
CA ARG A 715 -26.90 -6.92 -22.55
C ARG A 715 -28.36 -6.53 -22.76
N VAL A 716 -28.67 -5.24 -22.62
CA VAL A 716 -29.98 -4.68 -22.97
C VAL A 716 -30.06 -4.51 -24.50
N ASP A 717 -31.08 -5.10 -25.11
CA ASP A 717 -31.38 -4.93 -26.54
C ASP A 717 -32.24 -3.68 -26.82
N GLY A 718 -32.42 -3.32 -28.09
CA GLY A 718 -33.22 -2.17 -28.51
C GLY A 718 -34.72 -2.24 -28.17
N ARG A 719 -35.20 -3.39 -27.68
CA ARG A 719 -36.57 -3.55 -27.15
C ARG A 719 -36.61 -3.51 -25.62
N LYS A 720 -35.53 -3.06 -24.97
CA LYS A 720 -35.35 -3.01 -23.51
C LYS A 720 -35.49 -4.38 -22.83
N ARG A 721 -35.02 -5.44 -23.50
CA ARG A 721 -34.98 -6.81 -22.98
C ARG A 721 -33.54 -7.24 -22.72
N LEU A 722 -33.36 -8.21 -21.82
CA LEU A 722 -32.04 -8.76 -21.52
C LEU A 722 -31.70 -9.88 -22.52
N ARG A 723 -30.47 -9.84 -23.03
CA ARG A 723 -29.84 -10.89 -23.82
C ARG A 723 -28.65 -11.47 -23.07
N TYR A 724 -28.66 -12.78 -22.86
CA TYR A 724 -27.57 -13.55 -22.28
C TYR A 724 -26.44 -13.73 -23.29
N LEU A 725 -25.24 -13.31 -22.89
CA LEU A 725 -24.03 -13.34 -23.70
C LEU A 725 -23.05 -14.45 -23.29
N GLY A 726 -23.39 -15.27 -22.29
CA GLY A 726 -22.45 -16.25 -21.74
C GLY A 726 -21.27 -15.56 -21.07
N ASP A 727 -20.05 -16.02 -21.33
CA ASP A 727 -18.81 -15.50 -20.74
C ASP A 727 -17.98 -14.59 -21.67
N THR A 728 -18.59 -14.15 -22.77
CA THR A 728 -17.89 -13.49 -23.89
C THR A 728 -17.56 -12.02 -23.66
N LEU A 729 -18.26 -11.33 -22.76
CA LEU A 729 -18.05 -9.90 -22.49
C LEU A 729 -16.75 -9.67 -21.70
N SER A 730 -15.93 -8.71 -22.13
CA SER A 730 -14.77 -8.30 -21.35
C SER A 730 -15.17 -7.36 -20.21
N GLU A 731 -14.41 -7.38 -19.11
CA GLU A 731 -14.65 -6.47 -17.96
C GLU A 731 -14.52 -4.98 -18.30
N ARG A 732 -13.81 -4.64 -19.38
CA ARG A 732 -13.66 -3.25 -19.82
C ARG A 732 -14.90 -2.72 -20.52
N GLU A 733 -15.64 -3.61 -21.16
CA GLU A 733 -16.88 -3.30 -21.88
C GLU A 733 -18.11 -3.34 -20.97
N ALA A 734 -17.96 -3.79 -19.73
CA ALA A 734 -19.06 -3.91 -18.78
C ALA A 734 -19.40 -2.56 -18.12
N ASP A 735 -20.64 -2.11 -18.30
CA ASP A 735 -21.18 -0.90 -17.65
C ASP A 735 -21.45 -1.13 -16.16
N LEU A 736 -21.88 -2.35 -15.81
CA LEU A 736 -22.08 -2.81 -14.45
C LEU A 736 -21.44 -4.18 -14.23
N THR A 737 -20.62 -4.32 -13.19
CA THR A 737 -19.99 -5.59 -12.80
C THR A 737 -20.35 -5.96 -11.36
N ILE A 738 -20.88 -7.16 -11.17
CA ILE A 738 -21.10 -7.81 -9.86
C ILE A 738 -20.03 -8.89 -9.66
N GLY A 739 -19.08 -8.65 -8.76
CA GLY A 739 -17.99 -9.56 -8.44
C GLY A 739 -18.26 -10.35 -7.16
N PHE A 740 -18.14 -11.67 -7.19
CA PHE A 740 -18.01 -12.50 -6.00
C PHE A 740 -16.51 -12.61 -5.68
N LYS A 741 -16.08 -12.21 -4.48
CA LYS A 741 -14.64 -12.12 -4.15
C LYS A 741 -13.90 -13.47 -4.11
N ASN A 742 -14.62 -14.57 -3.92
CA ASN A 742 -14.07 -15.93 -4.01
C ASN A 742 -15.17 -16.95 -4.37
N MET A 743 -14.73 -18.19 -4.68
CA MET A 743 -15.62 -19.31 -5.02
C MET A 743 -16.57 -19.71 -3.89
N GLU A 744 -16.15 -19.58 -2.63
CA GLU A 744 -16.95 -19.95 -1.47
C GLU A 744 -18.14 -19.00 -1.30
N THR A 745 -17.92 -17.68 -1.39
CA THR A 745 -18.97 -16.68 -1.37
C THR A 745 -19.99 -16.97 -2.47
N ALA A 746 -19.52 -17.20 -3.70
CA ALA A 746 -20.39 -17.55 -4.80
C ALA A 746 -21.20 -18.83 -4.46
N ALA A 747 -20.55 -19.91 -4.04
CA ALA A 747 -21.25 -21.14 -3.68
C ALA A 747 -22.28 -20.94 -2.55
N ARG A 748 -21.92 -20.24 -1.48
CA ARG A 748 -22.81 -19.98 -0.34
C ARG A 748 -24.02 -19.14 -0.74
N MET A 749 -23.85 -18.12 -1.58
CA MET A 749 -24.96 -17.32 -2.07
C MET A 749 -25.88 -18.11 -3.00
N LEU A 750 -25.29 -18.83 -3.96
CA LEU A 750 -26.07 -19.58 -4.96
C LEU A 750 -26.79 -20.80 -4.33
N THR A 751 -26.31 -21.28 -3.18
CA THR A 751 -26.96 -22.35 -2.39
C THR A 751 -27.84 -21.83 -1.26
N ALA A 752 -28.20 -20.54 -1.27
CA ALA A 752 -29.09 -19.93 -0.26
C ALA A 752 -28.55 -19.99 1.19
N ARG A 753 -27.25 -20.20 1.38
CA ARG A 753 -26.56 -20.21 2.69
C ARG A 753 -26.03 -18.84 3.10
N LEU A 754 -26.03 -17.88 2.18
CA LEU A 754 -25.65 -16.49 2.42
C LEU A 754 -26.59 -15.59 1.62
N SER A 755 -27.24 -14.63 2.27
CA SER A 755 -28.09 -13.68 1.57
C SER A 755 -27.25 -12.66 0.79
N THR A 756 -27.84 -12.01 -0.21
CA THR A 756 -27.19 -10.92 -0.95
C THR A 756 -26.83 -9.75 -0.03
N VAL A 757 -27.69 -9.46 0.96
CA VAL A 757 -27.46 -8.38 1.94
C VAL A 757 -26.25 -8.68 2.80
N ASP A 758 -26.16 -9.90 3.34
CA ASP A 758 -25.02 -10.32 4.14
C ASP A 758 -23.74 -10.37 3.31
N GLY A 759 -23.85 -10.79 2.04
CA GLY A 759 -22.75 -10.76 1.09
C GLY A 759 -22.17 -9.36 0.88
N PHE A 760 -23.01 -8.33 0.79
CA PHE A 760 -22.57 -6.93 0.70
C PHE A 760 -22.07 -6.38 2.04
N ALA A 761 -22.78 -6.66 3.14
CA ALA A 761 -22.41 -6.18 4.48
C ALA A 761 -21.06 -6.74 4.94
N GLN A 762 -20.78 -8.00 4.61
CA GLN A 762 -19.48 -8.65 4.84
C GLN A 762 -18.47 -8.34 3.73
N ASN A 763 -18.83 -7.46 2.79
CA ASN A 763 -18.03 -7.02 1.66
C ASN A 763 -17.42 -8.21 0.87
N ARG A 764 -18.17 -9.31 0.79
CA ARG A 764 -17.85 -10.53 0.02
C ARG A 764 -18.25 -10.39 -1.46
N LEU A 765 -19.06 -9.37 -1.77
CA LEU A 765 -19.42 -8.93 -3.11
C LEU A 765 -18.78 -7.58 -3.43
N SER A 766 -18.47 -7.35 -4.70
CA SER A 766 -18.11 -6.03 -5.22
C SER A 766 -19.09 -5.60 -6.31
N VAL A 767 -19.43 -4.31 -6.33
CA VAL A 767 -20.16 -3.67 -7.42
C VAL A 767 -19.24 -2.62 -8.02
N VAL A 768 -19.09 -2.66 -9.34
CA VAL A 768 -18.36 -1.64 -10.10
C VAL A 768 -19.25 -1.19 -11.24
N GLY A 769 -19.59 0.10 -11.31
CA GLY A 769 -20.49 0.66 -12.32
C GLY A 769 -21.59 1.52 -11.71
N ASP A 770 -22.70 1.67 -12.44
CA ASP A 770 -23.87 2.45 -12.02
C ASP A 770 -24.58 1.80 -10.82
N LEU A 771 -24.60 2.52 -9.68
CA LEU A 771 -25.21 2.04 -8.44
C LEU A 771 -26.74 1.99 -8.52
N ALA A 772 -27.39 2.92 -9.24
CA ALA A 772 -28.84 2.89 -9.44
C ALA A 772 -29.24 1.67 -10.26
N ALA A 773 -28.48 1.37 -11.32
CA ALA A 773 -28.64 0.14 -12.09
C ALA A 773 -28.37 -1.11 -11.23
N ALA A 774 -27.40 -1.08 -10.32
CA ALA A 774 -27.14 -2.18 -9.39
C ALA A 774 -28.32 -2.43 -8.43
N MET A 775 -28.97 -1.38 -7.94
CA MET A 775 -30.18 -1.49 -7.11
C MET A 775 -31.37 -2.06 -7.91
N GLN A 776 -31.54 -1.62 -9.16
CA GLN A 776 -32.54 -2.16 -10.09
C GLN A 776 -32.30 -3.65 -10.38
N LEU A 777 -31.05 -4.01 -10.69
CA LEU A 777 -30.64 -5.39 -10.89
C LEU A 777 -30.92 -6.26 -9.67
N THR A 778 -30.71 -5.73 -8.46
CA THR A 778 -31.04 -6.44 -7.22
C THR A 778 -32.53 -6.75 -7.13
N ARG A 779 -33.41 -5.81 -7.53
CA ARG A 779 -34.87 -6.04 -7.59
C ARG A 779 -35.26 -7.06 -8.66
N LEU A 780 -34.60 -7.04 -9.81
CA LEU A 780 -34.77 -8.07 -10.85
C LEU A 780 -34.36 -9.46 -10.34
N LEU A 781 -33.24 -9.53 -9.60
CA LEU A 781 -32.77 -10.76 -8.97
C LEU A 781 -33.75 -11.26 -7.89
N ASP A 782 -34.27 -10.38 -7.04
CA ASP A 782 -35.28 -10.74 -6.03
C ASP A 782 -36.56 -11.28 -6.70
N ARG A 783 -36.98 -10.67 -7.81
CA ARG A 783 -38.15 -11.09 -8.59
C ARG A 783 -37.94 -12.45 -9.25
N ILE A 784 -36.78 -12.69 -9.90
CA ILE A 784 -36.52 -13.98 -10.55
C ILE A 784 -36.36 -15.10 -9.52
N GLN A 785 -35.71 -14.83 -8.39
CA GLN A 785 -35.55 -15.81 -7.32
C GLN A 785 -36.90 -16.16 -6.69
N SER A 786 -37.81 -15.19 -6.56
CA SER A 786 -39.19 -15.44 -6.10
C SER A 786 -40.00 -16.32 -7.07
N LEU A 787 -39.68 -16.29 -8.37
CA LEU A 787 -40.30 -17.13 -9.41
C LEU A 787 -39.69 -18.54 -9.46
N LEU A 788 -38.36 -18.64 -9.32
CA LEU A 788 -37.65 -19.92 -9.41
C LEU A 788 -37.81 -20.75 -8.12
N TYR A 789 -37.72 -20.12 -6.96
CA TYR A 789 -37.73 -20.83 -5.68
C TYR A 789 -39.14 -20.98 -5.07
N PRO A 790 -39.41 -22.10 -4.38
CA PRO A 790 -40.50 -22.19 -3.42
C PRO A 790 -40.46 -21.04 -2.41
N GLU A 791 -41.62 -20.58 -1.95
CA GLU A 791 -41.72 -19.36 -1.13
C GLU A 791 -40.90 -19.41 0.16
N TRP A 792 -40.82 -20.58 0.81
CA TRP A 792 -40.03 -20.78 2.03
C TRP A 792 -38.51 -20.67 1.79
N ILE A 793 -38.02 -21.01 0.60
CA ILE A 793 -36.62 -20.79 0.19
C ILE A 793 -36.43 -19.31 -0.15
N ALA A 794 -37.34 -18.74 -0.95
CA ALA A 794 -37.25 -17.34 -1.36
C ALA A 794 -37.14 -16.40 -0.15
N LYS A 795 -37.95 -16.63 0.91
CA LYS A 795 -37.90 -15.87 2.17
C LYS A 795 -36.54 -15.88 2.88
N ARG A 796 -35.68 -16.88 2.62
CA ARG A 796 -34.33 -16.97 3.19
C ARG A 796 -33.25 -16.31 2.33
N VAL A 797 -33.52 -16.08 1.04
CA VAL A 797 -32.52 -15.62 0.06
C VAL A 797 -32.71 -14.15 -0.32
N VAL A 798 -33.97 -13.74 -0.52
CA VAL A 798 -34.31 -12.40 -1.00
C VAL A 798 -34.75 -11.50 0.13
N LYS A 799 -34.52 -10.19 -0.02
CA LYS A 799 -34.92 -9.19 0.99
C LYS A 799 -36.45 -9.05 1.08
N ARG A 800 -37.14 -9.16 -0.06
CA ARG A 800 -38.61 -9.11 -0.14
C ARG A 800 -39.10 -10.12 -1.19
N VAL A 801 -39.96 -11.03 -0.77
CA VAL A 801 -40.69 -11.88 -1.73
C VAL A 801 -41.73 -11.03 -2.43
N SER A 802 -41.67 -10.98 -3.75
CA SER A 802 -42.57 -10.17 -4.56
C SER A 802 -43.98 -10.77 -4.53
N PRO A 803 -45.03 -10.01 -4.14
CA PRO A 803 -46.39 -10.54 -4.09
C PRO A 803 -46.88 -10.85 -5.50
N MET A 804 -47.43 -12.06 -5.69
CA MET A 804 -47.97 -12.53 -6.97
C MET A 804 -49.09 -13.56 -6.70
N PRO A 805 -50.22 -13.49 -7.42
CA PRO A 805 -51.24 -14.54 -7.38
C PRO A 805 -50.64 -15.92 -7.66
N MET A 806 -51.05 -16.94 -6.90
CA MET A 806 -50.47 -18.30 -7.01
C MET A 806 -50.58 -18.86 -8.43
N ALA A 807 -51.71 -18.64 -9.11
CA ALA A 807 -51.92 -19.09 -10.49
C ALA A 807 -50.94 -18.44 -11.47
N GLU A 808 -50.75 -17.13 -11.39
CA GLU A 808 -49.77 -16.39 -12.20
C GLU A 808 -48.34 -16.88 -11.93
N LYS A 809 -48.02 -17.13 -10.66
CA LYS A 809 -46.72 -17.63 -10.23
C LYS A 809 -46.44 -19.02 -10.79
N LEU A 810 -47.39 -19.93 -10.68
CA LEU A 810 -47.26 -21.29 -11.21
C LEU A 810 -47.13 -21.30 -12.73
N TRP A 811 -47.92 -20.48 -13.43
CA TRP A 811 -47.83 -20.33 -14.89
C TRP A 811 -46.47 -19.82 -15.33
N LYS A 812 -46.01 -18.68 -14.78
CA LYS A 812 -44.71 -18.09 -15.10
C LYS A 812 -43.57 -19.04 -14.76
N ARG A 813 -43.67 -19.76 -13.64
CA ARG A 813 -42.69 -20.76 -13.24
C ARG A 813 -42.65 -21.94 -14.22
N ALA A 814 -43.80 -22.50 -14.57
CA ALA A 814 -43.88 -23.58 -15.55
C ALA A 814 -43.28 -23.16 -16.89
N TRP A 815 -43.62 -21.96 -17.37
CA TRP A 815 -43.07 -21.44 -18.61
C TRP A 815 -41.55 -21.22 -18.53
N LEU A 816 -41.04 -20.64 -17.45
CA LEU A 816 -39.59 -20.45 -17.25
C LEU A 816 -38.83 -21.77 -17.25
N TYR A 817 -39.33 -22.80 -16.57
CA TYR A 817 -38.65 -24.10 -16.50
C TYR A 817 -38.77 -24.92 -17.79
N LEU A 818 -39.93 -24.89 -18.46
CA LEU A 818 -40.20 -25.72 -19.63
C LEU A 818 -39.73 -25.10 -20.96
N LEU A 819 -39.85 -23.78 -21.10
CA LEU A 819 -39.60 -23.09 -22.36
C LEU A 819 -38.51 -22.02 -22.23
N GLY A 820 -38.60 -21.15 -21.22
CA GLY A 820 -37.71 -20.00 -21.08
C GLY A 820 -36.23 -20.40 -20.91
N ILE A 821 -35.90 -21.12 -19.85
CA ILE A 821 -34.52 -21.53 -19.56
C ILE A 821 -33.95 -22.51 -20.61
N PRO A 822 -34.67 -23.55 -21.09
CA PRO A 822 -34.13 -24.46 -22.08
C PRO A 822 -33.87 -23.81 -23.45
N LEU A 823 -34.79 -22.96 -23.92
CA LEU A 823 -34.74 -22.38 -25.27
C LEU A 823 -34.16 -20.95 -25.30
N GLY A 824 -34.01 -20.30 -24.14
CA GLY A 824 -33.64 -18.89 -24.05
C GLY A 824 -34.71 -17.96 -24.64
N VAL A 825 -35.98 -18.38 -24.63
CA VAL A 825 -37.09 -17.65 -25.25
C VAL A 825 -37.81 -16.79 -24.26
#